data_AF-A0A507B0Y5-F1
#
_entry.id   AF-A0A507B0Y5-F1
#
_cell.length_a   1.000
_cell.length_b   1.000
_cell.length_c   1.000
_cell.angle_alpha   90.00
_cell.angle_beta   90.00
_cell.angle_gamma   90.00
#
_symmetry.space_group_name_H-M   'P 1'
#
loop_
_entity.id
_entity.type
_entity.pdbx_description
1 polymer ?
#
loop_
_entity_poly.entity_id
_entity_poly.type
_entity_poly.pdbx_seq_one_letter_code
_entity_poly.pdbx_strand_id
1 'polypeptide(L)'
;MSSGGGGDDGRSPTDIITYIGVPLAVLGVLPILYNTFLTLVNVSKIKRILRHSRLTALTRSDIVNRVIEIELPRYAVTPWDRFQHQSEYWSLSRSPSSIPGGSWTTFNWRTNVIGIKTQRVEYADQLRQPQVDVAFDELISYLLDLGAVPQPQGWKLLRSTGLWTPLGTALMTSPDGREKALTVAPLDDSDGNLSLAVSWSSNWTTRDHSNLPPYWVRLPPPLDRKAEEVAESSNPVVSTPENESANGDGASIAKKSIGSVEQEGQAIAKRPITCHVSVEGLVTALAQDDDLQSTPQLDSLYVEHLKIRRGEMQGVWFASAITAFGTTSQTILWNYKIPDDLLTFARKETVPCGVLVLLGIVDEADTPQWATKYDDHGANLDRFARRSRATQAAVAAEARMTPAERAHASMERMRRENEDRLQEMRDQTRLTNQRREVRQTEALNSPKWDAKMVARHSLSWLQGRAEVPEGLTVKDAVGELLHRMVLDGQFTTSICRLLGLWKGWAEIGGMKKADFRALQDETVPFALATLLVAVINDTSTALEGTLSTDLQDCLRMWKRVRLGSLELPRRSASSSRFEIPQSRFQRPIGSRTFHTPKPLAPLTPRYSSADSPARPPVPPLSSVIAPITRQQSSATNNSNNTTNTTNTTTSTSTNTTVNAMAEGEPTGLIATKGIELLTFSTPNGYKASVLLEELKEAYGLDYTWQSVNITKGTQKQAWFTAVSPNGRIPAVVDHDRGGFPVFEGLAILHYLTKHYDPEHRFSFPYDSDDYSVAEQWMAWQHGGLGPMQGQAGIFVRFAPEKISYGIQRYVGEAERLYGILDARLSGGRDYVAGAGRGKYSIADMAILGWANGPRAAGIDRARFPNVEAWFRRCTSRPATKRGLEIPVASAFSNAAIEQKIAEGDKEAIDKDEATRKLVEDAKKQYNYQYKSP
;
A
#
# COMPACT_ATOMS: atom_id res chain seq x y z
N MET A 1 -15.31 109.32 -7.14
CA MET A 1 -15.04 108.83 -8.51
C MET A 1 -13.54 108.86 -8.74
N SER A 2 -12.88 107.71 -8.92
CA SER A 2 -11.63 107.52 -9.71
C SER A 2 -11.07 106.11 -9.48
N SER A 3 -10.62 105.49 -10.56
CA SER A 3 -10.02 104.16 -10.75
C SER A 3 -8.58 104.00 -10.24
N GLY A 4 -8.19 102.74 -9.95
CA GLY A 4 -6.82 102.24 -10.11
C GLY A 4 -6.00 102.02 -8.83
N GLY A 5 -5.65 100.76 -8.54
CA GLY A 5 -4.72 100.41 -7.46
C GLY A 5 -4.52 98.89 -7.31
N GLY A 6 -3.83 98.26 -8.28
CA GLY A 6 -3.33 96.89 -8.15
C GLY A 6 -1.86 96.91 -7.76
N GLY A 7 -1.55 96.46 -6.54
CA GLY A 7 -0.19 96.35 -6.02
C GLY A 7 0.52 95.11 -6.56
N ASP A 8 1.76 95.31 -6.98
CA ASP A 8 2.71 94.32 -7.50
C ASP A 8 3.43 93.65 -6.31
N ASP A 9 2.98 92.44 -5.92
CA ASP A 9 3.67 91.61 -4.91
C ASP A 9 4.84 90.87 -5.58
N GLY A 10 6.04 91.45 -5.46
CA GLY A 10 7.29 90.97 -6.04
C GLY A 10 7.76 89.59 -5.56
N ARG A 11 7.19 88.52 -6.10
CA ARG A 11 7.79 87.17 -6.08
C ARG A 11 8.13 86.74 -7.49
N SER A 12 9.42 86.74 -7.81
CA SER A 12 9.91 86.25 -9.09
C SER A 12 9.60 84.76 -9.23
N PRO A 13 9.27 84.25 -10.44
CA PRO A 13 9.13 82.81 -10.69
C PRO A 13 10.35 81.99 -10.23
N THR A 14 11.55 82.60 -10.20
CA THR A 14 12.77 82.00 -9.67
C THR A 14 12.72 81.75 -8.17
N ASP A 15 12.03 82.59 -7.39
CA ASP A 15 11.90 82.41 -5.94
C ASP A 15 11.00 81.23 -5.60
N ILE A 16 9.93 81.02 -6.37
CA ILE A 16 9.03 79.87 -6.21
C ILE A 16 9.77 78.55 -6.50
N ILE A 17 10.59 78.50 -7.55
CA ILE A 17 11.39 77.31 -7.88
C ILE A 17 12.43 77.03 -6.79
N THR A 18 13.09 78.07 -6.28
CA THR A 18 14.19 77.91 -5.31
C THR A 18 13.70 77.57 -3.90
N TYR A 19 12.65 78.24 -3.42
CA TYR A 19 12.16 78.07 -2.05
C TYR A 19 11.04 77.04 -1.89
N ILE A 20 10.34 76.66 -2.96
CA ILE A 20 9.27 75.65 -2.92
C ILE A 20 9.65 74.43 -3.77
N GLY A 21 10.12 74.64 -5.00
CA GLY A 21 10.44 73.56 -5.94
C GLY A 21 11.60 72.65 -5.48
N VAL A 22 12.71 73.22 -5.02
CA VAL A 22 13.88 72.45 -4.57
C VAL A 22 13.56 71.62 -3.31
N PRO A 23 12.92 72.17 -2.24
CA PRO A 23 12.51 71.35 -1.10
C PRO A 23 11.52 70.23 -1.47
N LEU A 24 10.56 70.48 -2.37
CA LEU A 24 9.64 69.44 -2.85
C LEU A 24 10.38 68.34 -3.64
N ALA A 25 11.38 68.70 -4.45
CA ALA A 25 12.21 67.73 -5.16
C ALA A 25 13.06 66.89 -4.18
N VAL A 26 13.64 67.51 -3.14
CA VAL A 26 14.38 66.80 -2.09
C VAL A 26 13.46 65.88 -1.30
N LEU A 27 12.25 66.33 -0.94
CA LEU A 27 11.22 65.49 -0.31
C LEU A 27 10.80 64.32 -1.22
N GLY A 28 10.77 64.52 -2.53
CA GLY A 28 10.50 63.45 -3.52
C GLY A 28 11.60 62.38 -3.61
N VAL A 29 12.86 62.73 -3.30
CA VAL A 29 14.02 61.81 -3.36
C VAL A 29 14.26 61.06 -2.03
N LEU A 30 13.78 61.59 -0.89
CA LEU A 30 13.93 60.94 0.42
C LEU A 30 13.42 59.48 0.49
N PRO A 31 12.24 59.13 -0.09
CA PRO A 31 11.78 57.74 -0.13
C PRO A 31 12.74 56.80 -0.88
N ILE A 32 13.36 57.28 -1.96
CA ILE A 32 14.33 56.52 -2.75
C ILE A 32 15.61 56.28 -1.94
N LEU A 33 16.13 57.32 -1.26
CA LEU A 33 17.30 57.21 -0.39
C LEU A 33 17.04 56.27 0.80
N TYR A 34 15.86 56.36 1.42
CA TYR A 34 15.44 55.46 2.49
C TYR A 34 15.38 54.00 2.01
N ASN A 35 14.71 53.73 0.88
CA ASN A 35 14.62 52.39 0.31
C ASN A 35 15.99 51.83 -0.09
N THR A 36 16.87 52.66 -0.65
CA THR A 36 18.24 52.29 -1.00
C THR A 36 19.04 51.88 0.23
N PHE A 37 19.02 52.70 1.28
CA PHE A 37 19.72 52.43 2.53
C PHE A 37 19.22 51.12 3.18
N LEU A 38 17.90 50.95 3.27
CA LEU A 38 17.30 49.77 3.87
C LEU A 38 17.64 48.48 3.10
N THR A 39 17.62 48.54 1.76
CA THR A 39 17.98 47.42 0.88
C THR A 39 19.44 47.01 1.06
N LEU A 40 20.37 47.98 1.13
CA LEU A 40 21.79 47.72 1.37
C LEU A 40 22.06 47.07 2.74
N VAL A 41 21.36 47.52 3.78
CA VAL A 41 21.43 46.92 5.12
C VAL A 41 20.93 45.47 5.08
N ASN A 42 19.81 45.20 4.41
CA ASN A 42 19.25 43.86 4.30
C ASN A 42 20.15 42.91 3.49
N VAL A 43 20.69 43.34 2.34
CA VAL A 43 21.68 42.56 1.57
C VAL A 43 22.90 42.21 2.42
N SER A 44 23.40 43.17 3.21
CA SER A 44 24.56 42.95 4.09
C SER A 44 24.28 41.93 5.19
N LYS A 45 23.08 42.00 5.81
CA LYS A 45 22.62 41.00 6.78
C LYS A 45 22.51 39.60 6.15
N ILE A 46 21.89 39.50 4.97
CA ILE A 46 21.75 38.25 4.21
C ILE A 46 23.13 37.64 3.90
N LYS A 47 24.05 38.43 3.35
CA LYS A 47 25.43 37.97 3.06
C LYS A 47 26.19 37.57 4.32
N ARG A 48 25.90 38.16 5.48
CA ARG A 48 26.47 37.74 6.76
C ARG A 48 25.91 36.38 7.19
N ILE A 49 24.59 36.20 7.13
CA ILE A 49 23.91 34.94 7.48
C ILE A 49 24.42 33.80 6.60
N LEU A 50 24.47 33.99 5.28
CA LEU A 50 24.95 32.99 4.33
C LEU A 50 26.40 32.56 4.60
N ARG A 51 27.28 33.49 4.97
CA ARG A 51 28.66 33.18 5.36
C ARG A 51 28.77 32.37 6.65
N HIS A 52 27.94 32.66 7.65
CA HIS A 52 27.94 31.89 8.91
C HIS A 52 27.42 30.46 8.68
N SER A 53 26.43 30.29 7.81
CA SER A 53 25.91 28.98 7.40
C SER A 53 26.72 28.29 6.30
N ARG A 54 27.87 28.86 5.87
CA ARG A 54 28.75 28.33 4.81
C ARG A 54 28.02 28.00 3.49
N LEU A 55 26.95 28.73 3.16
CA LEU A 55 26.24 28.57 1.90
C LEU A 55 26.80 29.51 0.84
N THR A 56 27.20 28.97 -0.30
CA THR A 56 27.56 29.75 -1.49
C THR A 56 26.28 30.16 -2.21
N ALA A 57 26.01 31.46 -2.31
CA ALA A 57 24.82 31.99 -2.97
C ALA A 57 25.16 33.24 -3.79
N LEU A 58 24.51 33.40 -4.95
CA LEU A 58 24.59 34.65 -5.72
C LEU A 58 23.48 35.59 -5.23
N THR A 59 23.83 36.81 -4.82
CA THR A 59 22.87 37.82 -4.33
C THR A 59 22.76 38.97 -5.33
N ARG A 60 21.57 39.23 -5.85
CA ARG A 60 21.23 40.39 -6.70
C ARG A 60 20.23 41.27 -5.94
N SER A 61 20.25 42.58 -6.16
CA SER A 61 19.35 43.51 -5.45
C SER A 61 18.78 44.55 -6.39
N ASP A 62 17.46 44.72 -6.35
CA ASP A 62 16.74 45.82 -6.99
C ASP A 62 16.38 46.87 -5.94
N ILE A 63 16.99 48.05 -6.08
CA ILE A 63 16.86 49.17 -5.15
C ILE A 63 15.48 49.85 -5.27
N VAL A 64 14.89 49.83 -6.47
CA VAL A 64 13.63 50.54 -6.75
C VAL A 64 12.45 49.75 -6.20
N ASN A 65 12.47 48.42 -6.40
CA ASN A 65 11.40 47.53 -5.96
C ASN A 65 11.61 46.94 -4.55
N ARG A 66 12.76 47.22 -3.90
CA ARG A 66 13.12 46.69 -2.58
C ARG A 66 13.18 45.15 -2.53
N VAL A 67 13.48 44.52 -3.65
CA VAL A 67 13.56 43.05 -3.77
C VAL A 67 15.02 42.62 -3.86
N ILE A 68 15.39 41.62 -3.07
CA ILE A 68 16.69 40.96 -3.12
C ILE A 68 16.48 39.55 -3.67
N GLU A 69 17.12 39.25 -4.79
CA GLU A 69 17.11 37.90 -5.37
C GLU A 69 18.34 37.13 -4.90
N ILE A 70 18.14 35.90 -4.45
CA ILE A 70 19.19 35.05 -3.91
C ILE A 70 19.10 33.70 -4.60
N GLU A 71 20.15 33.31 -5.32
CA GLU A 71 20.27 32.00 -5.94
C GLU A 71 21.02 31.06 -5.00
N LEU A 72 20.33 30.03 -4.49
CA LEU A 72 20.87 29.03 -3.57
C LEU A 72 20.93 27.65 -4.24
N PRO A 73 22.01 26.88 -4.09
CA PRO A 73 22.07 25.52 -4.61
C PRO A 73 21.05 24.61 -3.92
N ARG A 74 20.43 23.75 -4.72
CA ARG A 74 19.61 22.62 -4.25
C ARG A 74 20.48 21.39 -4.15
N TYR A 75 20.26 20.61 -3.11
CA TYR A 75 21.03 19.41 -2.83
C TYR A 75 20.13 18.16 -2.89
N ALA A 76 20.75 17.02 -3.15
CA ALA A 76 20.27 15.70 -2.74
C ALA A 76 21.26 15.14 -1.70
N VAL A 77 20.72 14.53 -0.65
CA VAL A 77 21.50 13.92 0.43
C VAL A 77 21.22 12.43 0.53
N THR A 78 22.24 11.68 0.90
CA THR A 78 22.13 10.28 1.32
C THR A 78 22.91 10.10 2.62
N PRO A 79 22.47 9.24 3.55
CA PRO A 79 23.27 8.87 4.71
C PRO A 79 24.67 8.41 4.27
N TRP A 80 25.68 8.60 5.13
CA TRP A 80 26.97 7.98 4.90
C TRP A 80 26.85 6.46 4.99
N ASP A 81 27.83 5.75 4.44
CA ASP A 81 27.88 4.30 4.59
C ASP A 81 28.24 3.93 6.03
N ARG A 82 27.38 3.12 6.66
CA ARG A 82 27.47 2.68 8.05
C ARG A 82 28.81 2.03 8.40
N PHE A 83 29.37 1.25 7.47
CA PHE A 83 30.56 0.42 7.72
C PHE A 83 31.85 1.15 7.34
N GLN A 84 31.84 1.93 6.27
CA GLN A 84 33.01 2.67 5.78
C GLN A 84 33.27 3.96 6.56
N HIS A 85 32.22 4.62 7.09
CA HIS A 85 32.30 5.95 7.72
C HIS A 85 31.79 5.92 9.16
N GLN A 86 32.36 5.05 9.98
CA GLN A 86 31.86 4.74 11.33
C GLN A 86 31.73 5.98 12.22
N SER A 87 32.75 6.85 12.29
CA SER A 87 32.68 8.04 13.15
C SER A 87 31.62 9.05 12.72
N GLU A 88 31.50 9.29 11.42
CA GLU A 88 30.63 10.30 10.83
C GLU A 88 29.18 9.87 10.82
N TYR A 89 28.90 8.57 10.63
CA TYR A 89 27.56 7.99 10.61
C TYR A 89 26.86 8.10 11.97
N TRP A 90 27.58 7.88 13.07
CA TRP A 90 27.00 7.88 14.42
C TRP A 90 27.03 9.26 15.10
N SER A 91 27.58 10.29 14.46
CA SER A 91 27.73 11.63 15.04
C SER A 91 26.95 12.70 14.28
N LEU A 92 26.59 13.77 14.99
CA LEU A 92 25.94 14.95 14.39
C LEU A 92 26.94 15.84 13.65
N SER A 93 26.40 16.64 12.73
CA SER A 93 27.16 17.64 11.99
C SER A 93 27.75 18.68 12.94
N ARG A 94 29.04 18.97 12.76
CA ARG A 94 29.77 19.98 13.54
C ARG A 94 29.37 21.42 13.19
N SER A 95 28.60 21.63 12.13
CA SER A 95 28.26 22.97 11.64
C SER A 95 26.84 23.01 11.07
N PRO A 96 25.81 22.82 11.92
CA PRO A 96 24.43 22.94 11.47
C PRO A 96 24.14 24.36 10.98
N SER A 97 23.32 24.47 9.94
CA SER A 97 22.90 25.74 9.37
C SER A 97 21.98 26.46 10.35
N SER A 98 22.26 27.74 10.60
CA SER A 98 21.39 28.61 11.39
C SER A 98 20.26 29.25 10.58
N ILE A 99 20.13 28.90 9.28
CA ILE A 99 19.07 29.44 8.42
C ILE A 99 17.79 28.60 8.62
N PRO A 100 16.61 29.22 8.80
CA PRO A 100 15.37 28.47 8.94
C PRO A 100 15.13 27.58 7.70
N GLY A 101 14.73 26.32 7.92
CA GLY A 101 14.70 25.29 6.86
C GLY A 101 15.87 24.29 6.89
N GLY A 102 16.96 24.62 7.58
CA GLY A 102 18.17 23.78 7.63
C GLY A 102 18.11 22.53 8.50
N SER A 103 16.93 21.98 8.78
CA SER A 103 16.73 20.83 9.68
C SER A 103 17.56 19.61 9.28
N TRP A 104 17.74 19.40 7.98
CA TRP A 104 18.58 18.33 7.43
C TRP A 104 20.06 18.51 7.73
N THR A 105 20.56 19.72 8.00
CA THR A 105 22.00 19.94 8.26
C THR A 105 22.48 19.45 9.63
N THR A 106 21.56 18.88 10.43
CA THR A 106 21.85 18.30 11.75
C THR A 106 22.74 17.07 11.66
N PHE A 107 22.67 16.27 10.59
CA PHE A 107 23.52 15.09 10.40
C PHE A 107 24.64 15.29 9.39
N ASN A 108 25.62 14.40 9.42
CA ASN A 108 26.62 14.26 8.38
C ASN A 108 26.01 13.49 7.21
N TRP A 109 25.98 14.09 6.02
CA TRP A 109 25.43 13.48 4.81
C TRP A 109 26.46 13.49 3.69
N ARG A 110 26.31 12.56 2.74
CA ARG A 110 26.88 12.74 1.40
C ARG A 110 25.97 13.67 0.61
N THR A 111 26.50 14.83 0.21
CA THR A 111 25.74 15.89 -0.46
C THR A 111 26.09 15.99 -1.94
N ASN A 112 25.08 16.01 -2.80
CA ASN A 112 25.24 16.22 -4.25
C ASN A 112 24.42 17.44 -4.67
N VAL A 113 25.01 18.35 -5.46
CA VAL A 113 24.29 19.51 -6.01
C VAL A 113 23.45 19.06 -7.19
N ILE A 114 22.15 19.37 -7.18
CA ILE A 114 21.19 18.96 -8.22
C ILE A 114 20.59 20.13 -9.00
N GLY A 115 20.79 21.38 -8.54
CA GLY A 115 20.24 22.56 -9.21
C GLY A 115 20.37 23.82 -8.37
N ILE A 116 19.63 24.87 -8.74
CA ILE A 116 19.61 26.17 -8.07
C ILE A 116 18.15 26.59 -7.84
N LYS A 117 17.86 27.19 -6.68
CA LYS A 117 16.56 27.80 -6.32
C LYS A 117 16.77 29.29 -6.12
N THR A 118 16.03 30.10 -6.88
CA THR A 118 16.03 31.56 -6.73
C THR A 118 14.95 31.96 -5.73
N GLN A 119 15.33 32.72 -4.70
CA GLN A 119 14.41 33.27 -3.70
C GLN A 119 14.39 34.79 -3.82
N ARG A 120 13.18 35.36 -3.89
CA ARG A 120 12.96 36.81 -3.80
C ARG A 120 12.59 37.14 -2.37
N VAL A 121 13.42 37.94 -1.69
CA VAL A 121 13.20 38.34 -0.30
C VAL A 121 13.31 39.85 -0.15
N GLU A 122 12.47 40.43 0.69
CA GLU A 122 12.55 41.84 1.06
C GLU A 122 13.33 42.05 2.36
N TYR A 123 13.28 41.05 3.25
CA TYR A 123 13.87 41.08 4.59
C TYR A 123 14.73 39.85 4.85
N ALA A 124 15.74 39.99 5.72
CA ALA A 124 16.69 38.92 6.01
C ALA A 124 16.06 37.70 6.73
N ASP A 125 14.95 37.88 7.46
CA ASP A 125 14.20 36.84 8.15
C ASP A 125 13.32 36.00 7.23
N GLN A 126 13.09 36.45 5.99
CA GLN A 126 12.42 35.68 4.94
C GLN A 126 13.34 34.67 4.25
N LEU A 127 14.66 34.77 4.46
CA LEU A 127 15.62 33.82 3.90
C LEU A 127 15.35 32.41 4.45
N ARG A 128 15.13 31.45 3.56
CA ARG A 128 14.95 30.04 3.90
C ARG A 128 16.00 29.18 3.21
N GLN A 129 16.45 28.12 3.88
CA GLN A 129 17.31 27.14 3.23
C GLN A 129 16.47 26.27 2.29
N PRO A 130 16.88 26.07 1.02
CA PRO A 130 16.15 25.20 0.10
C PRO A 130 16.03 23.78 0.67
N GLN A 131 14.87 23.18 0.44
CA GLN A 131 14.64 21.79 0.80
C GLN A 131 15.56 20.86 0.02
N VAL A 132 16.03 19.82 0.68
CA VAL A 132 16.93 18.80 0.11
C VAL A 132 16.15 17.55 -0.26
N ASP A 133 16.54 16.87 -1.34
CA ASP A 133 16.02 15.54 -1.67
C ASP A 133 16.71 14.44 -0.86
N VAL A 134 15.94 13.50 -0.33
CA VAL A 134 16.45 12.27 0.29
C VAL A 134 15.56 11.09 -0.09
N ALA A 135 16.15 9.90 -0.24
CA ALA A 135 15.39 8.66 -0.37
C ALA A 135 14.70 8.36 0.96
N PHE A 136 13.39 8.10 0.93
CA PHE A 136 12.60 8.07 2.17
C PHE A 136 12.95 6.85 3.03
N ASP A 137 13.12 5.70 2.39
CA ASP A 137 13.55 4.45 3.00
C ASP A 137 14.92 4.55 3.64
N GLU A 138 15.89 5.20 2.98
CA GLU A 138 17.22 5.44 3.55
C GLU A 138 17.16 6.36 4.77
N LEU A 139 16.34 7.43 4.73
CA LEU A 139 16.15 8.33 5.86
C LEU A 139 15.56 7.60 7.07
N ILE A 140 14.49 6.83 6.86
CA ILE A 140 13.83 6.10 7.95
C ILE A 140 14.76 5.04 8.52
N SER A 141 15.44 4.26 7.67
CA SER A 141 16.41 3.25 8.10
C SER A 141 17.54 3.87 8.93
N TYR A 142 18.05 5.03 8.50
CA TYR A 142 19.08 5.76 9.24
C TYR A 142 18.60 6.23 10.62
N LEU A 143 17.42 6.85 10.71
CA LEU A 143 16.87 7.31 11.98
C LEU A 143 16.56 6.15 12.94
N LEU A 144 16.06 5.03 12.41
CA LEU A 144 15.89 3.80 13.18
C LEU A 144 17.23 3.26 13.68
N ASP A 145 18.28 3.33 12.85
CA ASP A 145 19.60 2.86 13.26
C ASP A 145 20.16 3.71 14.40
N LEU A 146 19.90 5.02 14.41
CA LEU A 146 20.25 5.90 15.51
C LEU A 146 19.37 5.73 16.77
N GLY A 147 18.27 4.99 16.71
CA GLY A 147 17.41 4.69 17.86
C GLY A 147 16.04 5.39 17.88
N ALA A 148 15.62 5.99 16.77
CA ALA A 148 14.28 6.59 16.66
C ALA A 148 13.18 5.52 16.77
N VAL A 149 12.04 5.90 17.33
CA VAL A 149 10.87 5.00 17.45
C VAL A 149 9.75 5.50 16.53
N PRO A 150 9.18 4.66 15.64
CA PRO A 150 8.05 5.06 14.81
C PRO A 150 6.80 5.38 15.65
N GLN A 151 6.07 6.44 15.28
CA GLN A 151 4.82 6.82 15.94
C GLN A 151 3.60 6.26 15.18
N PRO A 152 2.86 5.26 15.72
CA PRO A 152 1.79 4.56 14.99
C PRO A 152 0.73 5.49 14.36
N GLN A 153 0.26 6.47 15.13
CA GLN A 153 -0.77 7.40 14.68
C GLN A 153 -0.31 8.30 13.53
N GLY A 154 0.97 8.71 13.54
CA GLY A 154 1.54 9.56 12.50
C GLY A 154 1.62 8.84 11.16
N TRP A 155 2.11 7.61 11.16
CA TRP A 155 2.19 6.78 9.96
C TRP A 155 0.82 6.43 9.39
N LYS A 156 -0.15 6.10 10.24
CA LYS A 156 -1.54 5.88 9.83
C LYS A 156 -2.15 7.12 9.15
N LEU A 157 -1.88 8.29 9.72
CA LEU A 157 -2.35 9.56 9.17
C LEU A 157 -1.68 9.86 7.83
N LEU A 158 -0.36 9.63 7.73
CA LEU A 158 0.38 9.77 6.48
C LEU A 158 -0.13 8.85 5.38
N ARG A 159 -0.40 7.58 5.68
CA ARG A 159 -0.95 6.64 4.69
C ARG A 159 -2.34 7.07 4.21
N SER A 160 -3.20 7.49 5.12
CA SER A 160 -4.60 7.80 4.81
C SER A 160 -4.81 9.18 4.16
N THR A 161 -3.95 10.15 4.46
CA THR A 161 -4.12 11.55 4.01
C THR A 161 -3.03 12.03 3.04
N GLY A 162 -1.90 11.32 2.93
CA GLY A 162 -0.81 11.65 2.01
C GLY A 162 -0.26 13.06 2.25
N LEU A 163 -0.21 13.89 1.21
CA LEU A 163 0.24 15.29 1.29
C LEU A 163 -0.61 16.17 2.22
N TRP A 164 -1.83 15.75 2.55
CA TRP A 164 -2.74 16.48 3.44
C TRP A 164 -2.53 16.16 4.92
N THR A 165 -1.49 15.40 5.25
CA THR A 165 -1.15 15.11 6.64
C THR A 165 -0.89 16.43 7.38
N PRO A 166 -1.55 16.67 8.53
CA PRO A 166 -1.37 17.90 9.29
C PRO A 166 0.10 18.20 9.58
N LEU A 167 0.48 19.47 9.41
CA LEU A 167 1.84 19.95 9.70
C LEU A 167 2.19 19.69 11.17
N GLY A 168 3.42 19.25 11.41
CA GLY A 168 3.91 18.91 12.75
C GLY A 168 3.44 17.55 13.28
N THR A 169 2.70 16.76 12.48
CA THR A 169 2.46 15.33 12.76
C THR A 169 3.81 14.63 12.88
N ALA A 170 4.06 13.99 14.02
CA ALA A 170 5.28 13.22 14.20
C ALA A 170 5.14 11.83 13.59
N LEU A 171 6.12 11.46 12.77
CA LEU A 171 6.27 10.15 12.17
C LEU A 171 7.24 9.31 13.02
N MET A 172 8.24 9.94 13.63
CA MET A 172 9.18 9.27 14.53
C MET A 172 9.43 10.13 15.76
N THR A 173 9.65 9.47 16.88
CA THR A 173 9.99 10.08 18.16
C THR A 173 11.40 9.70 18.61
N SER A 174 11.91 10.42 19.61
CA SER A 174 13.12 10.07 20.35
C SER A 174 13.02 8.65 20.96
N PRO A 175 14.15 8.02 21.33
CA PRO A 175 14.18 6.67 21.90
C PRO A 175 13.30 6.51 23.15
N ASP A 176 13.11 7.57 23.93
CA ASP A 176 12.25 7.62 25.11
C ASP A 176 10.77 7.93 24.80
N GLY A 177 10.43 8.15 23.53
CA GLY A 177 9.07 8.40 23.03
C GLY A 177 8.51 9.80 23.31
N ARG A 178 9.31 10.72 23.89
CA ARG A 178 8.80 12.02 24.38
C ARG A 178 8.90 13.15 23.37
N GLU A 179 9.99 13.19 22.61
CA GLU A 179 10.28 14.28 21.68
C GLU A 179 10.07 13.82 20.22
N LYS A 180 9.79 14.78 19.34
CA LYS A 180 9.50 14.51 17.93
C LYS A 180 10.80 14.53 17.13
N ALA A 181 11.19 13.38 16.58
CA ALA A 181 12.41 13.24 15.79
C ALA A 181 12.18 13.55 14.31
N LEU A 182 11.08 13.06 13.72
CA LEU A 182 10.71 13.30 12.33
C LEU A 182 9.26 13.77 12.26
N THR A 183 9.01 14.91 11.62
CA THR A 183 7.67 15.50 11.50
C THR A 183 7.34 15.92 10.08
N VAL A 184 6.05 15.93 9.74
CA VAL A 184 5.57 16.53 8.49
C VAL A 184 5.78 18.04 8.52
N ALA A 185 6.40 18.59 7.48
CA ALA A 185 6.78 19.98 7.35
C ALA A 185 5.96 20.68 6.23
N PRO A 186 5.93 22.02 6.21
CA PRO A 186 5.26 22.77 5.15
C PRO A 186 5.83 22.41 3.77
N LEU A 187 4.95 22.34 2.77
CA LEU A 187 5.32 22.20 1.37
C LEU A 187 5.81 23.57 0.87
N ASP A 188 7.11 23.69 0.60
CA ASP A 188 7.68 24.92 0.05
C ASP A 188 7.49 25.03 -1.47
N ASP A 189 7.21 23.91 -2.15
CA ASP A 189 7.05 23.80 -3.59
C ASP A 189 5.81 22.92 -3.93
N SER A 190 5.13 23.20 -5.04
CA SER A 190 3.92 22.49 -5.50
C SER A 190 4.20 21.16 -6.24
N ASP A 191 5.41 20.62 -6.10
CA ASP A 191 5.93 19.51 -6.91
C ASP A 191 5.40 18.12 -6.47
N GLY A 192 4.44 18.09 -5.55
CA GLY A 192 3.80 16.85 -5.09
C GLY A 192 4.66 15.92 -4.24
N ASN A 193 5.85 16.35 -3.79
CA ASN A 193 6.71 15.56 -2.90
C ASN A 193 6.41 15.85 -1.42
N LEU A 194 6.40 14.82 -0.56
CA LEU A 194 6.22 14.99 0.88
C LEU A 194 7.37 15.80 1.49
N SER A 195 7.03 16.83 2.26
CA SER A 195 7.98 17.67 3.01
C SER A 195 8.03 17.26 4.47
N LEU A 196 9.23 17.07 5.00
CA LEU A 196 9.52 16.59 6.34
C LEU A 196 10.54 17.50 7.03
N ALA A 197 10.58 17.47 8.35
CA ALA A 197 11.61 18.14 9.15
C ALA A 197 12.17 17.15 10.16
N VAL A 198 13.50 17.15 10.29
CA VAL A 198 14.20 16.34 11.30
C VAL A 198 14.70 17.22 12.44
N SER A 199 14.45 16.78 13.66
CA SER A 199 15.05 17.34 14.86
C SER A 199 15.76 16.20 15.58
N TRP A 200 17.07 16.32 15.80
CA TRP A 200 17.83 15.27 16.46
C TRP A 200 18.78 15.84 17.50
N SER A 201 18.87 15.15 18.64
CA SER A 201 19.81 15.49 19.71
C SER A 201 20.87 14.40 19.86
N SER A 202 22.11 14.81 20.16
CA SER A 202 23.25 13.89 20.28
C SER A 202 23.07 12.79 21.34
N ASN A 203 22.26 13.05 22.37
CA ASN A 203 21.95 12.08 23.43
C ASN A 203 20.89 11.04 23.04
N TRP A 204 20.29 11.15 21.84
CA TRP A 204 19.33 10.17 21.34
C TRP A 204 19.98 9.03 20.56
N THR A 205 21.25 9.15 20.20
CA THR A 205 22.00 8.07 19.57
C THR A 205 22.31 7.00 20.62
N THR A 206 21.42 6.01 20.74
CA THR A 206 21.50 4.95 21.77
C THR A 206 22.17 3.67 21.27
N ARG A 207 22.47 3.60 19.98
CA ARG A 207 23.04 2.44 19.29
C ARG A 207 24.40 2.79 18.71
N ASP A 208 25.22 1.78 18.47
CA ASP A 208 26.55 1.92 17.88
C ASP A 208 26.85 0.84 16.84
N HIS A 209 28.11 0.81 16.37
CA HIS A 209 28.60 -0.13 15.37
C HIS A 209 28.47 -1.62 15.77
N SER A 210 28.36 -1.93 17.07
CA SER A 210 28.21 -3.30 17.57
C SER A 210 26.77 -3.82 17.45
N ASN A 211 25.78 -2.94 17.31
CA ASN A 211 24.40 -3.33 17.07
C ASN A 211 24.21 -3.77 15.61
N LEU A 212 23.24 -4.64 15.34
CA LEU A 212 22.87 -5.00 13.96
C LEU A 212 22.13 -3.84 13.29
N PRO A 213 22.26 -3.63 11.97
CA PRO A 213 21.40 -2.66 11.28
C PRO A 213 19.91 -3.03 11.44
N PRO A 214 18.98 -2.08 11.32
CA PRO A 214 17.55 -2.37 11.27
C PRO A 214 17.25 -3.43 10.19
N TYR A 215 16.28 -4.32 10.44
CA TYR A 215 15.88 -5.41 9.54
C TYR A 215 16.84 -6.61 9.43
N TRP A 216 17.89 -6.65 10.25
CA TRP A 216 18.78 -7.81 10.36
C TRP A 216 18.47 -8.65 11.60
N VAL A 217 18.43 -9.98 11.43
CA VAL A 217 18.26 -10.96 12.52
C VAL A 217 19.55 -11.76 12.64
N ARG A 218 20.10 -11.87 13.85
CA ARG A 218 21.18 -12.82 14.14
C ARG A 218 20.58 -14.13 14.65
N LEU A 219 20.85 -15.21 13.94
CA LEU A 219 20.51 -16.57 14.31
C LEU A 219 21.66 -17.18 15.11
N PRO A 220 21.38 -17.78 16.28
CA PRO A 220 22.41 -18.40 17.09
C PRO A 220 22.97 -19.65 16.38
N PRO A 221 24.27 -19.95 16.53
CA PRO A 221 24.79 -21.25 16.11
C PRO A 221 24.19 -22.36 16.98
N PRO A 222 24.14 -23.62 16.49
CA PRO A 222 23.69 -24.75 17.28
C PRO A 222 24.59 -24.95 18.50
N LEU A 223 23.98 -25.20 19.67
CA LEU A 223 24.74 -25.52 20.89
C LEU A 223 25.45 -26.86 20.72
N ASP A 224 26.70 -26.95 21.21
CA ASP A 224 27.47 -28.20 21.16
C ASP A 224 26.70 -29.31 21.89
N ARG A 225 26.23 -30.30 21.13
CA ARG A 225 25.66 -31.53 21.68
C ARG A 225 26.76 -32.19 22.51
N LYS A 226 26.52 -32.44 23.80
CA LYS A 226 27.44 -33.24 24.62
C LYS A 226 27.70 -34.55 23.88
N ALA A 227 28.95 -34.75 23.48
CA ALA A 227 29.40 -35.95 22.81
C ALA A 227 29.44 -37.09 23.82
N GLU A 228 28.29 -37.67 24.15
CA GLU A 228 28.21 -38.99 24.78
C GLU A 228 27.20 -39.84 24.00
N GLU A 229 27.72 -40.92 23.43
CA GLU A 229 27.03 -42.09 22.88
C GLU A 229 26.22 -41.95 21.57
N VAL A 230 26.93 -41.88 20.43
CA VAL A 230 26.50 -42.60 19.21
C VAL A 230 27.73 -43.24 18.56
N ALA A 231 28.23 -44.30 19.20
CA ALA A 231 29.18 -45.22 18.61
C ALA A 231 28.59 -46.63 18.66
N GLU A 232 27.41 -46.84 18.09
CA GLU A 232 26.89 -48.20 17.80
C GLU A 232 25.64 -48.13 16.91
N SER A 233 25.84 -48.17 15.59
CA SER A 233 24.96 -48.86 14.62
C SER A 233 25.33 -48.51 13.18
N SER A 234 26.46 -49.05 12.72
CA SER A 234 26.57 -49.42 11.31
C SER A 234 27.42 -50.68 11.20
N ASN A 235 26.74 -51.83 11.12
CA ASN A 235 27.39 -53.09 10.74
C ASN A 235 27.87 -52.97 9.28
N PRO A 236 29.12 -53.35 8.96
CA PRO A 236 29.62 -53.32 7.61
C PRO A 236 29.08 -54.54 6.84
N VAL A 237 28.43 -54.29 5.71
CA VAL A 237 28.12 -55.36 4.75
C VAL A 237 29.42 -55.75 4.06
N VAL A 238 29.86 -56.96 4.37
CA VAL A 238 30.95 -57.68 3.70
C VAL A 238 30.55 -57.95 2.25
N SER A 239 31.39 -57.51 1.31
CA SER A 239 31.49 -58.13 -0.01
C SER A 239 32.97 -58.34 -0.34
N THR A 240 33.31 -59.60 -0.59
CA THR A 240 34.63 -60.12 -0.91
C THR A 240 35.09 -59.71 -2.32
N PRO A 241 36.42 -59.74 -2.59
CA PRO A 241 37.02 -59.12 -3.74
C PRO A 241 37.13 -60.08 -4.93
N GLU A 242 36.87 -59.59 -6.14
CA GLU A 242 37.40 -60.18 -7.35
C GLU A 242 38.19 -59.12 -8.13
N ASN A 243 39.44 -59.48 -8.39
CA ASN A 243 40.38 -58.79 -9.26
C ASN A 243 39.84 -58.75 -10.69
N GLU A 244 39.88 -57.57 -11.31
CA GLU A 244 40.37 -57.47 -12.68
C GLU A 244 40.90 -56.05 -12.95
N SER A 245 42.11 -56.00 -13.49
CA SER A 245 42.95 -54.83 -13.75
C SER A 245 42.53 -54.10 -15.04
N ALA A 246 42.40 -52.76 -15.00
CA ALA A 246 42.76 -51.89 -16.13
C ALA A 246 42.83 -50.40 -15.73
N ASN A 247 44.02 -49.84 -15.90
CA ASN A 247 44.45 -48.44 -16.01
C ASN A 247 43.43 -47.29 -15.96
N GLY A 248 43.78 -46.25 -15.18
CA GLY A 248 43.24 -44.90 -15.33
C GLY A 248 43.67 -43.95 -14.21
N ASP A 249 44.85 -43.32 -14.37
CA ASP A 249 45.30 -42.21 -13.51
C ASP A 249 44.33 -41.03 -13.60
N GLY A 250 43.59 -40.76 -12.51
CA GLY A 250 42.67 -39.62 -12.43
C GLY A 250 41.97 -39.38 -11.09
N ALA A 251 42.09 -40.28 -10.10
CA ALA A 251 41.25 -40.25 -8.90
C ALA A 251 41.91 -39.68 -7.62
N SER A 252 43.11 -39.11 -7.69
CA SER A 252 43.85 -38.67 -6.49
C SER A 252 43.66 -37.18 -6.11
N ILE A 253 43.08 -36.34 -6.98
CA ILE A 253 42.94 -34.89 -6.71
C ILE A 253 41.54 -34.53 -6.19
N ALA A 254 40.50 -35.28 -6.57
CA ALA A 254 39.11 -34.99 -6.17
C ALA A 254 38.77 -35.31 -4.70
N LYS A 255 39.53 -36.20 -4.04
CA LYS A 255 39.26 -36.57 -2.63
C LYS A 255 39.84 -35.57 -1.61
N LYS A 256 40.84 -34.75 -1.99
CA LYS A 256 41.37 -33.69 -1.11
C LYS A 256 40.52 -32.42 -1.12
N SER A 257 39.80 -32.14 -2.20
CA SER A 257 38.93 -30.96 -2.32
C SER A 257 37.55 -31.13 -1.67
N ILE A 258 37.02 -32.35 -1.59
CA ILE A 258 35.72 -32.60 -0.92
C ILE A 258 35.88 -32.48 0.60
N GLY A 259 36.96 -33.02 1.17
CA GLY A 259 37.23 -32.92 2.60
C GLY A 259 37.48 -31.48 3.09
N SER A 260 38.08 -30.62 2.27
CA SER A 260 38.24 -29.19 2.62
C SER A 260 36.92 -28.42 2.57
N VAL A 261 36.04 -28.73 1.60
CA VAL A 261 34.70 -28.11 1.48
C VAL A 261 33.76 -28.59 2.60
N GLU A 262 33.83 -29.86 3.00
CA GLU A 262 33.08 -30.38 4.15
C GLU A 262 33.57 -29.80 5.47
N GLN A 263 34.89 -29.63 5.65
CA GLN A 263 35.46 -28.98 6.85
C GLN A 263 35.11 -27.49 6.91
N GLU A 264 35.12 -26.78 5.78
CA GLU A 264 34.74 -25.38 5.68
C GLU A 264 33.23 -25.19 5.91
N GLY A 265 32.40 -26.09 5.38
CA GLY A 265 30.95 -26.14 5.63
C GLY A 265 30.61 -26.43 7.10
N GLN A 266 31.37 -27.31 7.77
CA GLN A 266 31.23 -27.58 9.21
C GLN A 266 31.70 -26.40 10.08
N ALA A 267 32.73 -25.67 9.65
CA ALA A 267 33.18 -24.45 10.34
C ALA A 267 32.13 -23.33 10.23
N ILE A 268 31.54 -23.12 9.04
CA ILE A 268 30.45 -22.17 8.82
C ILE A 268 29.20 -22.54 9.64
N ALA A 269 28.89 -23.84 9.78
CA ALA A 269 27.76 -24.31 10.57
C ALA A 269 27.86 -23.97 12.07
N LYS A 270 29.06 -23.70 12.59
CA LYS A 270 29.29 -23.26 13.98
C LYS A 270 29.30 -21.74 14.16
N ARG A 271 29.23 -20.98 13.07
CA ARG A 271 29.19 -19.50 13.11
C ARG A 271 27.76 -18.99 13.28
N PRO A 272 27.58 -17.85 13.96
CA PRO A 272 26.31 -17.12 13.93
C PRO A 272 26.02 -16.65 12.49
N ILE A 273 24.75 -16.72 12.10
CA ILE A 273 24.29 -16.28 10.78
C ILE A 273 23.45 -15.03 10.96
N THR A 274 23.78 -13.96 10.24
CA THR A 274 22.98 -12.74 10.24
C THR A 274 22.20 -12.62 8.94
N CYS A 275 20.88 -12.60 9.03
CA CYS A 275 19.95 -12.59 7.90
C CYS A 275 19.33 -11.20 7.72
N HIS A 276 19.33 -10.71 6.48
CA HIS A 276 18.63 -9.48 6.10
C HIS A 276 17.25 -9.81 5.51
N VAL A 277 16.19 -9.31 6.16
CA VAL A 277 14.80 -9.58 5.76
C VAL A 277 14.13 -8.30 5.27
N SER A 278 13.65 -8.32 4.02
CA SER A 278 12.96 -7.21 3.38
C SER A 278 11.47 -7.51 3.18
N VAL A 279 10.76 -6.59 2.50
CA VAL A 279 9.36 -6.77 2.08
C VAL A 279 9.18 -7.99 1.15
N GLU A 280 10.21 -8.37 0.41
CA GLU A 280 10.20 -9.52 -0.51
C GLU A 280 10.64 -10.82 0.17
N GLY A 281 10.87 -10.81 1.50
CA GLY A 281 11.40 -11.93 2.27
C GLY A 281 12.92 -11.82 2.47
N LEU A 282 13.58 -12.97 2.63
CA LEU A 282 15.02 -13.04 2.86
C LEU A 282 15.79 -12.53 1.62
N VAL A 283 16.66 -11.53 1.83
CA VAL A 283 17.49 -10.95 0.76
C VAL A 283 18.86 -11.61 0.72
N THR A 284 19.52 -11.70 1.88
CA THR A 284 20.85 -12.27 2.04
C THR A 284 21.04 -12.81 3.46
N ALA A 285 21.97 -13.76 3.61
CA ALA A 285 22.45 -14.24 4.90
C ALA A 285 23.98 -14.26 4.88
N LEU A 286 24.59 -13.77 5.96
CA LEU A 286 26.03 -13.64 6.10
C LEU A 286 26.47 -14.43 7.33
N ALA A 287 27.48 -15.29 7.18
CA ALA A 287 28.15 -15.91 8.31
C ALA A 287 29.17 -14.90 8.89
N GLN A 288 29.16 -14.70 10.20
CA GLN A 288 30.03 -13.72 10.85
C GLN A 288 30.98 -14.40 11.84
N ASP A 289 32.27 -14.07 11.79
CA ASP A 289 33.23 -14.34 12.86
C ASP A 289 33.05 -13.30 13.99
N ASP A 290 33.10 -13.73 15.26
CA ASP A 290 32.83 -12.88 16.44
C ASP A 290 33.84 -11.73 16.65
N ASP A 291 34.88 -11.61 15.81
CA ASP A 291 35.95 -10.63 15.99
C ASP A 291 35.62 -9.27 15.33
N LEU A 292 34.98 -8.38 16.10
CA LEU A 292 34.55 -7.03 15.69
C LEU A 292 35.70 -6.02 15.44
N GLN A 293 36.97 -6.44 15.51
CA GLN A 293 38.14 -5.54 15.41
C GLN A 293 38.88 -5.57 14.06
N SER A 294 38.59 -6.53 13.18
CA SER A 294 39.13 -6.57 11.81
C SER A 294 38.02 -6.41 10.78
N THR A 295 38.37 -5.88 9.60
CA THR A 295 37.45 -5.68 8.47
C THR A 295 36.62 -6.96 8.25
N PRO A 296 35.29 -6.93 8.39
CA PRO A 296 34.50 -8.16 8.40
C PRO A 296 34.59 -8.84 7.04
N GLN A 297 35.21 -10.02 7.00
CA GLN A 297 35.11 -10.94 5.86
C GLN A 297 33.70 -11.53 5.90
N LEU A 298 32.77 -10.91 5.18
CA LEU A 298 31.37 -11.33 5.11
C LEU A 298 31.24 -12.42 4.05
N ASP A 299 31.21 -13.68 4.47
CA ASP A 299 30.93 -14.80 3.57
C ASP A 299 29.42 -14.85 3.31
N SER A 300 29.02 -14.56 2.06
CA SER A 300 27.62 -14.61 1.65
C SER A 300 27.18 -16.07 1.46
N LEU A 301 26.13 -16.47 2.18
CA LEU A 301 25.56 -17.82 2.11
C LEU A 301 24.56 -17.93 0.95
N TYR A 302 24.47 -19.14 0.38
CA TYR A 302 23.48 -19.46 -0.65
C TYR A 302 22.09 -19.59 -0.01
N VAL A 303 21.17 -18.68 -0.37
CA VAL A 303 19.83 -18.60 0.23
C VAL A 303 18.69 -18.65 -0.78
N GLU A 304 18.97 -19.07 -2.03
CA GLU A 304 17.97 -19.09 -3.11
C GLU A 304 16.78 -20.01 -2.82
N HIS A 305 16.97 -21.08 -2.04
CA HIS A 305 15.88 -21.99 -1.61
C HIS A 305 14.93 -21.37 -0.58
N LEU A 306 15.31 -20.22 0.00
CA LEU A 306 14.52 -19.47 0.99
C LEU A 306 13.94 -18.16 0.42
N LYS A 307 14.18 -17.86 -0.85
CA LYS A 307 13.56 -16.69 -1.51
C LYS A 307 12.10 -16.96 -1.82
N ILE A 308 11.26 -15.92 -1.72
CA ILE A 308 9.84 -16.03 -2.04
C ILE A 308 9.66 -16.09 -3.56
N ARG A 309 9.14 -17.20 -4.08
CA ARG A 309 8.87 -17.44 -5.50
C ARG A 309 7.40 -17.78 -5.72
N ARG A 310 6.86 -17.44 -6.90
CA ARG A 310 5.45 -17.74 -7.23
C ARG A 310 5.24 -19.25 -7.30
N GLY A 311 4.41 -19.80 -6.43
CA GLY A 311 4.09 -21.24 -6.36
C GLY A 311 4.87 -22.02 -5.30
N GLU A 312 5.87 -21.39 -4.66
CA GLU A 312 6.71 -21.99 -3.61
C GLU A 312 6.43 -21.30 -2.26
N MET A 313 6.15 -22.09 -1.22
CA MET A 313 5.81 -21.55 0.11
C MET A 313 7.01 -21.54 1.08
N GLN A 314 8.16 -22.12 0.71
CA GLN A 314 9.33 -22.27 1.59
C GLN A 314 9.81 -20.91 2.10
N GLY A 315 10.02 -19.96 1.18
CA GLY A 315 10.45 -18.61 1.54
C GLY A 315 9.43 -17.83 2.37
N VAL A 316 8.12 -18.10 2.18
CA VAL A 316 7.05 -17.46 2.96
C VAL A 316 7.06 -17.96 4.41
N TRP A 317 7.18 -19.28 4.60
CA TRP A 317 7.28 -19.89 5.93
C TRP A 317 8.53 -19.42 6.66
N PHE A 318 9.69 -19.45 5.99
CA PHE A 318 10.94 -18.99 6.58
C PHE A 318 10.90 -17.51 6.95
N ALA A 319 10.49 -16.64 6.02
CA ALA A 319 10.39 -15.19 6.26
C ALA A 319 9.41 -14.87 7.40
N SER A 320 8.30 -15.62 7.50
CA SER A 320 7.33 -15.48 8.60
C SER A 320 7.93 -15.90 9.94
N ALA A 321 8.60 -17.05 9.99
CA ALA A 321 9.19 -17.59 11.22
C ALA A 321 10.39 -16.78 11.71
N ILE A 322 11.29 -16.34 10.82
CA ILE A 322 12.44 -15.50 11.20
C ILE A 322 12.00 -14.11 11.67
N THR A 323 10.95 -13.55 11.05
CA THR A 323 10.33 -12.29 11.49
C THR A 323 9.73 -12.48 12.88
N ALA A 324 8.98 -13.55 13.10
CA ALA A 324 8.40 -13.87 14.40
C ALA A 324 9.47 -14.08 15.50
N PHE A 325 10.56 -14.79 15.17
CA PHE A 325 11.70 -15.01 16.08
C PHE A 325 12.41 -13.70 16.47
N GLY A 326 12.64 -12.82 15.48
CA GLY A 326 13.28 -11.52 15.68
C GLY A 326 12.40 -10.48 16.38
N THR A 327 11.08 -10.68 16.43
CA THR A 327 10.16 -9.76 17.09
C THR A 327 10.23 -9.93 18.61
N THR A 328 10.66 -8.89 19.34
CA THR A 328 10.48 -8.78 20.79
C THR A 328 9.32 -7.83 21.08
N SER A 329 8.73 -7.89 22.28
CA SER A 329 7.58 -7.10 22.72
C SER A 329 7.78 -5.56 22.67
N GLN A 330 8.96 -5.08 22.27
CA GLN A 330 9.30 -3.65 22.19
C GLN A 330 9.82 -3.18 20.81
N THR A 331 10.00 -4.05 19.81
CA THR A 331 10.62 -3.68 18.53
C THR A 331 9.76 -4.08 17.32
N ILE A 332 8.99 -3.11 16.80
CA ILE A 332 8.12 -3.24 15.61
C ILE A 332 8.89 -2.76 14.37
N LEU A 333 10.02 -3.37 14.04
CA LEU A 333 10.90 -2.88 12.96
C LEU A 333 11.14 -3.97 11.91
N TRP A 334 10.07 -4.43 11.27
CA TRP A 334 10.14 -5.41 10.20
C TRP A 334 9.51 -4.91 8.90
N ASN A 335 10.26 -5.04 7.82
CA ASN A 335 9.78 -4.81 6.46
C ASN A 335 8.92 -5.97 5.93
N TYR A 336 8.95 -7.14 6.57
CA TYR A 336 8.14 -8.28 6.15
C TYR A 336 6.84 -8.36 6.97
N LYS A 337 5.69 -8.30 6.29
CA LYS A 337 4.39 -8.58 6.91
C LYS A 337 4.12 -10.07 6.86
N ILE A 338 3.94 -10.71 8.01
CA ILE A 338 3.46 -12.10 8.08
C ILE A 338 2.07 -12.16 7.44
N PRO A 339 1.83 -13.03 6.43
CA PRO A 339 0.53 -13.16 5.79
C PRO A 339 -0.61 -13.44 6.79
N ASP A 340 -1.75 -12.75 6.61
CA ASP A 340 -2.90 -12.84 7.53
C ASP A 340 -3.51 -14.25 7.58
N ASP A 341 -3.40 -15.01 6.48
CA ASP A 341 -3.83 -16.41 6.41
C ASP A 341 -2.95 -17.31 7.28
N LEU A 342 -1.62 -17.08 7.32
CA LEU A 342 -0.69 -17.80 8.19
C LEU A 342 -0.91 -17.48 9.67
N LEU A 343 -1.15 -16.21 10.02
CA LEU A 343 -1.48 -15.81 11.39
C LEU A 343 -2.81 -16.42 11.85
N THR A 344 -3.82 -16.40 10.97
CA THR A 344 -5.13 -17.02 11.26
C THR A 344 -5.00 -18.53 11.43
N PHE A 345 -4.18 -19.19 10.60
CA PHE A 345 -3.88 -20.61 10.72
C PHE A 345 -3.17 -20.94 12.04
N ALA A 346 -2.11 -20.22 12.39
CA ALA A 346 -1.30 -20.49 13.58
C ALA A 346 -2.09 -20.36 14.90
N ARG A 347 -3.16 -19.56 14.89
CA ARG A 347 -4.05 -19.32 16.04
C ARG A 347 -5.21 -20.31 16.16
N LYS A 348 -5.48 -21.12 15.14
CA LYS A 348 -6.58 -22.11 15.17
C LYS A 348 -6.16 -23.38 15.90
N GLU A 349 -7.12 -24.00 16.58
CA GLU A 349 -6.99 -25.36 17.10
C GLU A 349 -7.14 -26.35 15.93
N THR A 350 -6.04 -27.00 15.55
CA THR A 350 -5.98 -27.73 14.27
C THR A 350 -5.48 -29.17 14.38
N VAL A 351 -4.77 -29.52 15.45
CA VAL A 351 -4.16 -30.85 15.62
C VAL A 351 -4.97 -31.67 16.62
N PRO A 352 -5.56 -32.81 16.23
CA PRO A 352 -6.27 -33.69 17.16
C PRO A 352 -5.33 -34.30 18.21
N CYS A 353 -5.67 -34.23 19.49
CA CYS A 353 -4.85 -34.78 20.58
C CYS A 353 -4.64 -36.30 20.48
N GLY A 354 -5.65 -37.06 20.03
CA GLY A 354 -5.55 -38.51 19.84
C GLY A 354 -4.55 -38.90 18.75
N VAL A 355 -4.34 -38.05 17.74
CA VAL A 355 -3.30 -38.25 16.73
C VAL A 355 -1.91 -38.14 17.36
N LEU A 356 -1.69 -37.18 18.26
CA LEU A 356 -0.41 -37.02 18.96
C LEU A 356 -0.07 -38.22 19.85
N VAL A 357 -1.08 -38.84 20.47
CA VAL A 357 -0.93 -40.09 21.22
C VAL A 357 -0.55 -41.24 20.29
N LEU A 358 -1.19 -41.37 19.13
CA LEU A 358 -0.85 -42.41 18.15
C LEU A 358 0.54 -42.22 17.51
N LEU A 359 1.04 -40.98 17.44
CA LEU A 359 2.41 -40.66 17.02
C LEU A 359 3.44 -40.86 18.15
N GLY A 360 2.99 -41.09 19.39
CA GLY A 360 3.86 -41.23 20.56
C GLY A 360 4.51 -39.92 21.02
N ILE A 361 3.96 -38.77 20.64
CA ILE A 361 4.44 -37.44 21.05
C ILE A 361 3.90 -37.08 22.45
N VAL A 362 2.69 -37.52 22.76
CA VAL A 362 1.97 -37.21 24.02
C VAL A 362 1.49 -38.51 24.66
N ASP A 363 1.55 -38.60 25.98
CA ASP A 363 0.97 -39.74 26.72
C ASP A 363 -0.57 -39.66 26.73
N GLU A 364 -1.26 -40.79 26.67
CA GLU A 364 -2.72 -40.85 26.75
C GLU A 364 -3.25 -40.25 28.06
N ALA A 365 -2.48 -40.31 29.15
CA ALA A 365 -2.81 -39.72 30.45
C ALA A 365 -2.90 -38.18 30.43
N ASP A 366 -2.14 -37.52 29.55
CA ASP A 366 -2.11 -36.07 29.40
C ASP A 366 -3.21 -35.55 28.46
N THR A 367 -4.07 -36.45 27.94
CA THR A 367 -5.15 -36.11 27.01
C THR A 367 -6.54 -36.30 27.62
N PRO A 368 -7.53 -35.46 27.25
CA PRO A 368 -8.93 -35.73 27.56
C PRO A 368 -9.36 -37.10 27.00
N GLN A 369 -10.33 -37.76 27.63
CA GLN A 369 -10.81 -39.05 27.12
C GLN A 369 -11.36 -38.91 25.68
N TRP A 370 -10.73 -39.60 24.73
CA TRP A 370 -11.07 -39.52 23.30
C TRP A 370 -11.31 -40.88 22.63
N ALA A 371 -10.86 -41.99 23.23
CA ALA A 371 -10.97 -43.34 22.67
C ALA A 371 -11.95 -44.24 23.43
N THR A 372 -12.58 -45.18 22.72
CA THR A 372 -13.40 -46.24 23.31
C THR A 372 -12.52 -47.28 24.03
N LYS A 373 -12.84 -47.60 25.28
CA LYS A 373 -12.14 -48.64 26.07
C LYS A 373 -12.84 -49.99 25.92
N TYR A 374 -12.06 -51.05 25.73
CA TYR A 374 -12.56 -52.43 25.63
C TYR A 374 -12.08 -53.25 26.84
N ASP A 375 -13.00 -53.95 27.51
CA ASP A 375 -12.67 -54.94 28.55
C ASP A 375 -12.71 -56.35 27.95
N ASP A 376 -11.54 -56.92 27.68
CA ASP A 376 -11.40 -58.25 27.09
C ASP A 376 -11.24 -59.36 28.13
N HIS A 377 -11.14 -59.03 29.42
CA HIS A 377 -10.78 -60.01 30.44
C HIS A 377 -11.90 -61.05 30.64
N GLY A 378 -13.14 -60.59 30.79
CA GLY A 378 -14.31 -61.46 30.97
C GLY A 378 -14.61 -62.33 29.74
N ALA A 379 -14.49 -61.78 28.53
CA ALA A 379 -14.76 -62.50 27.29
C ALA A 379 -13.70 -63.59 27.00
N ASN A 380 -12.44 -63.37 27.40
CA ASN A 380 -11.38 -64.35 27.26
C ASN A 380 -11.53 -65.51 28.27
N LEU A 381 -11.93 -65.19 29.52
CA LEU A 381 -12.23 -66.18 30.55
C LEU A 381 -13.40 -67.09 30.16
N ASP A 382 -14.49 -66.53 29.64
CA ASP A 382 -15.65 -67.33 29.22
C ASP A 382 -15.32 -68.22 28.00
N ARG A 383 -14.55 -67.72 27.03
CA ARG A 383 -14.05 -68.54 25.90
C ARG A 383 -13.18 -69.70 26.37
N PHE A 384 -12.25 -69.44 27.30
CA PHE A 384 -11.40 -70.48 27.88
C PHE A 384 -12.24 -71.54 28.64
N ALA A 385 -13.21 -71.11 29.45
CA ALA A 385 -14.09 -72.01 30.20
C ALA A 385 -15.00 -72.85 29.30
N ARG A 386 -15.48 -72.30 28.17
CA ARG A 386 -16.24 -73.06 27.15
C ARG A 386 -15.38 -74.13 26.49
N ARG A 387 -14.13 -73.79 26.12
CA ARG A 387 -13.16 -74.74 25.53
C ARG A 387 -12.85 -75.90 26.46
N SER A 388 -12.56 -75.60 27.73
CA SER A 388 -12.26 -76.63 28.73
C SER A 388 -13.43 -77.61 28.92
N ARG A 389 -14.66 -77.10 28.97
CA ARG A 389 -15.87 -77.93 29.10
C ARG A 389 -16.13 -78.79 27.87
N ALA A 390 -15.98 -78.23 26.66
CA ALA A 390 -16.13 -78.98 25.40
C ALA A 390 -15.09 -80.10 25.27
N THR A 391 -13.84 -79.82 25.66
CA THR A 391 -12.74 -80.80 25.64
C THR A 391 -13.00 -81.93 26.64
N GLN A 392 -13.43 -81.62 27.86
CA GLN A 392 -13.79 -82.62 28.87
C GLN A 392 -14.96 -83.50 28.42
N ALA A 393 -16.00 -82.92 27.82
CA ALA A 393 -17.14 -83.66 27.31
C ALA A 393 -16.75 -84.61 26.15
N ALA A 394 -15.86 -84.17 25.25
CA ALA A 394 -15.35 -84.99 24.16
C ALA A 394 -14.50 -86.17 24.68
N VAL A 395 -13.58 -85.93 25.62
CA VAL A 395 -12.75 -86.98 26.24
C VAL A 395 -13.61 -88.00 27.01
N ALA A 396 -14.66 -87.54 27.69
CA ALA A 396 -15.60 -88.42 28.38
C ALA A 396 -16.43 -89.30 27.40
N ALA A 397 -16.75 -88.79 26.21
CA ALA A 397 -17.41 -89.55 25.15
C ALA A 397 -16.44 -90.57 24.49
N GLU A 398 -15.19 -90.19 24.26
CA GLU A 398 -14.11 -91.05 23.74
C GLU A 398 -13.80 -92.24 24.65
N ALA A 399 -13.95 -92.08 25.97
CA ALA A 399 -13.77 -93.15 26.96
C ALA A 399 -14.81 -94.28 26.87
N ARG A 400 -15.97 -94.03 26.25
CA ARG A 400 -17.08 -95.00 26.11
C ARG A 400 -17.02 -95.81 24.80
N MET A 401 -16.06 -95.53 23.91
CA MET A 401 -15.95 -96.14 22.57
C MET A 401 -14.92 -97.29 22.54
N THR A 402 -15.02 -98.15 21.51
CA THR A 402 -14.04 -99.23 21.29
C THR A 402 -12.64 -98.69 20.90
N PRO A 403 -11.55 -99.45 21.05
CA PRO A 403 -10.19 -98.94 20.78
C PRO A 403 -9.97 -98.39 19.36
N ALA A 404 -10.60 -99.00 18.34
CA ALA A 404 -10.52 -98.56 16.95
C ALA A 404 -11.33 -97.26 16.70
N GLU A 405 -12.53 -97.15 17.28
CA GLU A 405 -13.38 -95.96 17.18
C GLU A 405 -12.78 -94.77 17.96
N ARG A 406 -12.13 -95.03 19.10
CA ARG A 406 -11.45 -94.01 19.91
C ARG A 406 -10.27 -93.38 19.16
N ALA A 407 -9.49 -94.16 18.42
CA ALA A 407 -8.40 -93.65 17.60
C ALA A 407 -8.90 -92.68 16.51
N HIS A 408 -10.00 -93.05 15.83
CA HIS A 408 -10.64 -92.20 14.83
C HIS A 408 -11.26 -90.92 15.43
N ALA A 409 -11.95 -91.03 16.58
CA ALA A 409 -12.55 -89.90 17.28
C ALA A 409 -11.49 -88.90 17.81
N SER A 410 -10.36 -89.41 18.32
CA SER A 410 -9.23 -88.59 18.80
C SER A 410 -8.56 -87.81 17.66
N MET A 411 -8.36 -88.45 16.50
CA MET A 411 -7.84 -87.79 15.29
C MET A 411 -8.78 -86.69 14.79
N GLU A 412 -10.09 -86.94 14.74
CA GLU A 412 -11.09 -85.96 14.31
C GLU A 412 -11.23 -84.79 15.30
N ARG A 413 -11.12 -85.03 16.62
CA ARG A 413 -11.05 -83.96 17.64
C ARG A 413 -9.83 -83.08 17.43
N MET A 414 -8.65 -83.67 17.26
CA MET A 414 -7.40 -82.92 17.00
C MET A 414 -7.49 -82.09 15.72
N ARG A 415 -8.14 -82.62 14.67
CA ARG A 415 -8.39 -81.88 13.42
C ARG A 415 -9.31 -80.67 13.66
N ARG A 416 -10.45 -80.87 14.33
CA ARG A 416 -11.41 -79.79 14.66
C ARG A 416 -10.83 -78.74 15.60
N GLU A 417 -10.10 -79.15 16.62
CA GLU A 417 -9.43 -78.25 17.57
C GLU A 417 -8.38 -77.37 16.86
N ASN A 418 -7.64 -77.93 15.89
CA ASN A 418 -6.70 -77.16 15.08
C ASN A 418 -7.42 -76.20 14.12
N GLU A 419 -8.53 -76.61 13.52
CA GLU A 419 -9.38 -75.75 12.66
C GLU A 419 -10.01 -74.59 13.45
N ASP A 420 -10.58 -74.87 14.63
CA ASP A 420 -11.15 -73.88 15.53
C ASP A 420 -10.09 -72.87 16.03
N ARG A 421 -8.87 -73.35 16.34
CA ARG A 421 -7.74 -72.49 16.72
C ARG A 421 -7.32 -71.58 15.57
N LEU A 422 -7.28 -72.10 14.35
CA LEU A 422 -6.94 -71.31 13.16
C LEU A 422 -8.01 -70.24 12.87
N GLN A 423 -9.29 -70.59 13.06
CA GLN A 423 -10.41 -69.68 12.89
C GLN A 423 -10.43 -68.58 13.96
N GLU A 424 -10.18 -68.92 15.22
CA GLU A 424 -10.08 -67.94 16.31
C GLU A 424 -8.91 -66.99 16.12
N MET A 425 -7.75 -67.49 15.65
CA MET A 425 -6.60 -66.64 15.31
C MET A 425 -6.95 -65.63 14.21
N ARG A 426 -7.72 -66.05 13.19
CA ARG A 426 -8.22 -65.15 12.12
C ARG A 426 -9.20 -64.13 12.67
N ASP A 427 -10.13 -64.54 13.53
CA ASP A 427 -11.14 -63.66 14.13
C ASP A 427 -10.50 -62.65 15.09
N GLN A 428 -9.51 -63.06 15.88
CA GLN A 428 -8.75 -62.17 16.76
C GLN A 428 -7.93 -61.16 15.96
N THR A 429 -7.31 -61.60 14.86
CA THR A 429 -6.60 -60.69 13.94
C THR A 429 -7.56 -59.69 13.32
N ARG A 430 -8.75 -60.13 12.87
CA ARG A 430 -9.79 -59.26 12.31
C ARG A 430 -10.29 -58.24 13.33
N LEU A 431 -10.58 -58.68 14.56
CA LEU A 431 -11.05 -57.82 15.65
C LEU A 431 -9.99 -56.78 16.02
N THR A 432 -8.72 -57.19 16.11
CA THR A 432 -7.60 -56.29 16.42
C THR A 432 -7.44 -55.24 15.32
N ASN A 433 -7.53 -55.63 14.05
CA ASN A 433 -7.49 -54.71 12.93
C ASN A 433 -8.68 -53.74 12.93
N GLN A 434 -9.90 -54.23 13.16
CA GLN A 434 -11.11 -53.39 13.27
C GLN A 434 -10.97 -52.38 14.41
N ARG A 435 -10.49 -52.80 15.58
CA ARG A 435 -10.26 -51.90 16.73
C ARG A 435 -9.18 -50.87 16.43
N ARG A 436 -8.10 -51.25 15.74
CA ARG A 436 -7.06 -50.30 15.31
C ARG A 436 -7.63 -49.26 14.35
N GLU A 437 -8.49 -49.66 13.42
CA GLU A 437 -9.18 -48.76 12.50
C GLU A 437 -10.17 -47.82 13.21
N VAL A 438 -10.92 -48.33 14.19
CA VAL A 438 -11.83 -47.54 15.04
C VAL A 438 -11.02 -46.54 15.86
N ARG A 439 -9.98 -46.97 16.57
CA ARG A 439 -9.11 -46.10 17.37
C ARG A 439 -8.44 -45.03 16.52
N GLN A 440 -8.01 -45.34 15.30
CA GLN A 440 -7.49 -44.35 14.36
C GLN A 440 -8.57 -43.34 13.93
N THR A 441 -9.80 -43.79 13.72
CA THR A 441 -10.92 -42.92 13.33
C THR A 441 -11.36 -42.03 14.50
N GLU A 442 -11.36 -42.54 15.72
CA GLU A 442 -11.59 -41.78 16.96
C GLU A 442 -10.47 -40.74 17.18
N ALA A 443 -9.21 -41.12 16.97
CA ALA A 443 -8.07 -40.21 17.08
C ALA A 443 -8.17 -39.01 16.11
N LEU A 444 -8.61 -39.24 14.87
CA LEU A 444 -8.79 -38.15 13.89
C LEU A 444 -9.93 -37.19 14.27
N ASN A 445 -10.92 -37.67 15.03
CA ASN A 445 -12.07 -36.89 15.49
C ASN A 445 -11.93 -36.40 16.93
N SER A 446 -10.77 -36.58 17.57
CA SER A 446 -10.54 -36.16 18.94
C SER A 446 -10.56 -34.62 19.07
N PRO A 447 -10.66 -34.08 20.30
CA PRO A 447 -10.48 -32.65 20.53
C PRO A 447 -9.19 -32.13 19.90
N LYS A 448 -9.24 -30.94 19.32
CA LYS A 448 -8.10 -30.29 18.66
C LYS A 448 -7.40 -29.38 19.67
N TRP A 449 -6.08 -29.30 19.60
CA TRP A 449 -5.26 -28.44 20.46
C TRP A 449 -4.70 -27.25 19.69
N ASP A 450 -4.39 -26.18 20.43
CA ASP A 450 -3.69 -25.01 19.92
C ASP A 450 -2.22 -25.34 19.61
N ALA A 451 -1.60 -24.56 18.71
CA ALA A 451 -0.23 -24.81 18.28
C ALA A 451 0.82 -24.66 19.41
N LYS A 452 0.55 -23.86 20.47
CA LYS A 452 1.50 -23.64 21.57
C LYS A 452 1.56 -24.84 22.50
N MET A 453 0.43 -25.45 22.79
CA MET A 453 0.30 -26.66 23.58
C MET A 453 0.98 -27.82 22.85
N VAL A 454 0.70 -27.99 21.56
CA VAL A 454 1.34 -29.01 20.73
C VAL A 454 2.85 -28.83 20.68
N ALA A 455 3.34 -27.59 20.51
CA ALA A 455 4.77 -27.29 20.48
C ALA A 455 5.47 -27.57 21.82
N ARG A 456 4.83 -27.31 22.96
CA ARG A 456 5.38 -27.63 24.29
C ARG A 456 5.61 -29.12 24.47
N HIS A 457 4.62 -29.94 24.13
CA HIS A 457 4.78 -31.40 24.18
C HIS A 457 5.78 -31.92 23.14
N SER A 458 5.76 -31.34 21.93
CA SER A 458 6.70 -31.71 20.87
C SER A 458 8.15 -31.36 21.25
N LEU A 459 8.40 -30.24 21.92
CA LEU A 459 9.72 -29.86 22.43
C LEU A 459 10.21 -30.85 23.49
N SER A 460 9.36 -31.19 24.46
CA SER A 460 9.68 -32.19 25.49
C SER A 460 10.02 -33.55 24.87
N TRP A 461 9.25 -33.96 23.87
CA TRP A 461 9.49 -35.21 23.13
C TRP A 461 10.79 -35.17 22.31
N LEU A 462 11.11 -34.04 21.67
CA LEU A 462 12.37 -33.86 20.93
C LEU A 462 13.59 -33.87 21.87
N GLN A 463 13.46 -33.29 23.06
CA GLN A 463 14.50 -33.29 24.10
C GLN A 463 14.76 -34.72 24.60
N GLY A 464 13.71 -35.49 24.88
CA GLY A 464 13.84 -36.90 25.29
C GLY A 464 14.48 -37.81 24.23
N ARG A 465 14.51 -37.39 22.96
CA ARG A 465 15.18 -38.10 21.85
C ARG A 465 16.56 -37.55 21.49
N ALA A 466 17.09 -36.60 22.25
CA ALA A 466 18.35 -35.90 21.99
C ALA A 466 18.43 -35.20 20.60
N GLU A 467 17.28 -34.90 19.99
CA GLU A 467 17.23 -34.14 18.73
C GLU A 467 17.47 -32.64 18.96
N VAL A 468 17.01 -32.14 20.12
CA VAL A 468 17.18 -30.76 20.61
C VAL A 468 17.79 -30.81 22.02
N PRO A 469 18.77 -29.96 22.37
CA PRO A 469 19.35 -29.92 23.71
C PRO A 469 18.32 -29.73 24.84
N GLU A 470 18.55 -30.40 25.98
CA GLU A 470 17.72 -30.26 27.17
C GLU A 470 17.75 -28.83 27.74
N GLY A 471 16.61 -28.34 28.20
CA GLY A 471 16.49 -27.02 28.85
C GLY A 471 16.31 -25.82 27.92
N LEU A 472 16.34 -26.02 26.60
CA LEU A 472 16.03 -24.96 25.62
C LEU A 472 14.57 -24.53 25.68
N THR A 473 14.31 -23.23 25.47
CA THR A 473 12.94 -22.73 25.26
C THR A 473 12.50 -22.99 23.81
N VAL A 474 11.19 -22.89 23.54
CA VAL A 474 10.65 -22.98 22.16
C VAL A 474 11.32 -21.95 21.24
N LYS A 475 11.60 -20.74 21.75
CA LYS A 475 12.25 -19.68 20.96
C LYS A 475 13.67 -20.06 20.60
N ASP A 476 14.46 -20.56 21.56
CA ASP A 476 15.86 -20.93 21.32
C ASP A 476 15.98 -22.09 20.33
N ALA A 477 15.12 -23.12 20.48
CA ALA A 477 15.03 -24.24 19.55
C ALA A 477 14.65 -23.81 18.13
N VAL A 478 13.77 -22.79 17.99
CA VAL A 478 13.45 -22.20 16.68
C VAL A 478 14.64 -21.42 16.10
N GLY A 479 15.46 -20.78 16.93
CA GLY A 479 16.71 -20.14 16.49
C GLY A 479 17.66 -21.12 15.81
N GLU A 480 17.91 -22.27 16.45
CA GLU A 480 18.73 -23.36 15.87
C GLU A 480 18.09 -23.96 14.61
N LEU A 481 16.76 -24.10 14.63
CA LEU A 481 16.01 -24.62 13.49
C LEU A 481 16.12 -23.70 12.27
N LEU A 482 15.95 -22.39 12.45
CA LEU A 482 16.10 -21.40 11.39
C LEU A 482 17.55 -21.34 10.88
N HIS A 483 18.54 -21.45 11.78
CA HIS A 483 19.95 -21.55 11.40
C HIS A 483 20.18 -22.75 10.47
N ARG A 484 19.66 -23.93 10.84
CA ARG A 484 19.74 -25.14 10.00
C ARG A 484 19.00 -24.99 8.67
N MET A 485 17.85 -24.32 8.64
CA MET A 485 17.10 -24.07 7.40
C MET A 485 17.89 -23.20 6.40
N VAL A 486 18.72 -22.27 6.88
CA VAL A 486 19.61 -21.47 6.02
C VAL A 486 20.65 -22.35 5.34
N LEU A 487 21.21 -23.33 6.05
CA LEU A 487 22.29 -24.17 5.55
C LEU A 487 21.81 -25.40 4.75
N ASP A 488 20.63 -25.94 5.06
CA ASP A 488 20.11 -27.19 4.49
C ASP A 488 18.75 -26.98 3.78
N GLY A 489 18.81 -26.96 2.44
CA GLY A 489 17.62 -26.82 1.60
C GLY A 489 16.74 -28.06 1.53
N GLN A 490 17.28 -29.27 1.70
CA GLN A 490 16.47 -30.50 1.68
C GLN A 490 15.64 -30.62 2.96
N PHE A 491 16.28 -30.35 4.10
CA PHE A 491 15.62 -30.27 5.39
C PHE A 491 14.51 -29.21 5.41
N THR A 492 14.82 -28.02 4.89
CA THR A 492 13.82 -26.94 4.71
C THR A 492 12.61 -27.41 3.90
N THR A 493 12.86 -28.12 2.80
CA THR A 493 11.79 -28.61 1.91
C THR A 493 10.88 -29.62 2.62
N SER A 494 11.44 -30.55 3.40
CA SER A 494 10.66 -31.51 4.19
C SER A 494 9.76 -30.81 5.21
N ILE A 495 10.30 -29.87 5.99
CA ILE A 495 9.52 -29.12 6.99
C ILE A 495 8.42 -28.28 6.33
N CYS A 496 8.75 -27.52 5.29
CA CYS A 496 7.77 -26.67 4.61
C CYS A 496 6.67 -27.47 3.89
N ARG A 497 6.99 -28.68 3.40
CA ARG A 497 6.00 -29.61 2.84
C ARG A 497 4.99 -30.05 3.91
N LEU A 498 5.46 -30.39 5.11
CA LEU A 498 4.59 -30.76 6.24
C LEU A 498 3.75 -29.57 6.73
N LEU A 499 4.33 -28.36 6.79
CA LEU A 499 3.58 -27.13 7.11
C LEU A 499 2.48 -26.87 6.07
N GLY A 500 2.75 -27.11 4.79
CA GLY A 500 1.76 -27.02 3.71
C GLY A 500 0.63 -28.03 3.86
N LEU A 501 0.95 -29.30 4.16
CA LEU A 501 -0.06 -30.33 4.46
C LEU A 501 -0.91 -29.90 5.67
N TRP A 502 -0.27 -29.40 6.73
CA TRP A 502 -0.95 -28.95 7.94
C TRP A 502 -1.93 -27.81 7.69
N LYS A 503 -1.47 -26.78 6.98
CA LYS A 503 -2.36 -25.69 6.55
C LYS A 503 -3.55 -26.21 5.73
N GLY A 504 -3.30 -27.16 4.82
CA GLY A 504 -4.34 -27.77 3.99
C GLY A 504 -5.46 -28.42 4.78
N TRP A 505 -5.15 -29.29 5.76
CA TRP A 505 -6.22 -29.93 6.55
C TRP A 505 -6.89 -28.99 7.54
N ALA A 506 -6.17 -27.96 8.01
CA ALA A 506 -6.74 -26.92 8.85
C ALA A 506 -7.80 -26.07 8.11
N GLU A 507 -7.62 -25.83 6.82
CA GLU A 507 -8.58 -25.10 5.97
C GLU A 507 -9.79 -25.94 5.58
N ILE A 508 -9.60 -27.24 5.31
CA ILE A 508 -10.67 -28.17 4.91
C ILE A 508 -11.53 -28.61 6.11
N GLY A 509 -11.10 -28.32 7.35
CA GLY A 509 -11.88 -28.54 8.57
C GLY A 509 -11.51 -29.80 9.36
N GLY A 510 -10.49 -30.56 8.96
CA GLY A 510 -10.05 -31.75 9.68
C GLY A 510 -9.01 -32.59 8.93
N MET A 511 -8.26 -33.40 9.68
CA MET A 511 -7.18 -34.26 9.19
C MET A 511 -7.73 -35.54 8.56
N LYS A 512 -7.19 -35.95 7.39
CA LYS A 512 -7.55 -37.21 6.72
C LYS A 512 -6.60 -38.34 7.12
N LYS A 513 -7.01 -39.58 6.87
CA LYS A 513 -6.16 -40.78 7.07
C LYS A 513 -4.84 -40.72 6.29
N ALA A 514 -4.83 -40.09 5.11
CA ALA A 514 -3.62 -39.91 4.30
C ALA A 514 -2.63 -38.94 4.97
N ASP A 515 -3.13 -37.84 5.53
CA ASP A 515 -2.33 -36.85 6.23
C ASP A 515 -1.67 -37.47 7.48
N PHE A 516 -2.43 -38.27 8.24
CA PHE A 516 -1.91 -39.01 9.39
C PHE A 516 -0.77 -39.97 9.01
N ARG A 517 -0.88 -40.71 7.91
CA ARG A 517 0.20 -41.60 7.44
C ARG A 517 1.47 -40.81 7.13
N ALA A 518 1.35 -39.66 6.47
CA ALA A 518 2.49 -38.79 6.20
C ALA A 518 3.16 -38.29 7.50
N LEU A 519 2.41 -38.07 8.58
CA LEU A 519 2.98 -37.71 9.89
C LEU A 519 3.66 -38.89 10.60
N GLN A 520 3.19 -40.12 10.39
CA GLN A 520 3.84 -41.32 10.93
C GLN A 520 5.22 -41.53 10.30
N ASP A 521 5.36 -41.23 9.01
CA ASP A 521 6.62 -41.39 8.28
C ASP A 521 7.64 -40.28 8.66
N GLU A 522 7.16 -39.06 8.96
CA GLU A 522 8.00 -37.88 9.24
C GLU A 522 7.64 -37.22 10.60
N THR A 523 7.67 -37.99 11.69
CA THR A 523 7.28 -37.49 13.03
C THR A 523 8.24 -36.42 13.58
N VAL A 524 9.56 -36.58 13.37
CA VAL A 524 10.56 -35.59 13.84
C VAL A 524 10.44 -34.25 13.10
N PRO A 525 10.39 -34.20 11.75
CA PRO A 525 10.13 -32.95 11.04
C PRO A 525 8.78 -32.30 11.40
N PHE A 526 7.74 -33.10 11.68
CA PHE A 526 6.46 -32.57 12.16
C PHE A 526 6.61 -31.90 13.54
N ALA A 527 7.27 -32.54 14.49
CA ALA A 527 7.53 -31.96 15.81
C ALA A 527 8.29 -30.63 15.69
N LEU A 528 9.31 -30.53 14.84
CA LEU A 528 10.04 -29.29 14.57
C LEU A 528 9.15 -28.22 13.91
N ALA A 529 8.29 -28.61 12.97
CA ALA A 529 7.32 -27.71 12.34
C ALA A 529 6.35 -27.08 13.35
N THR A 530 5.95 -27.81 14.40
CA THR A 530 5.09 -27.27 15.46
C THR A 530 5.76 -26.12 16.22
N LEU A 531 7.08 -26.16 16.42
CA LEU A 531 7.84 -25.09 17.07
C LEU A 531 7.80 -23.79 16.24
N LEU A 532 7.95 -23.88 14.92
CA LEU A 532 7.84 -22.73 14.01
C LEU A 532 6.45 -22.08 14.08
N VAL A 533 5.40 -22.88 14.04
CA VAL A 533 4.01 -22.38 14.12
C VAL A 533 3.73 -21.75 15.48
N ALA A 534 4.28 -22.28 16.57
CA ALA A 534 4.14 -21.70 17.90
C ALA A 534 4.79 -20.32 18.01
N VAL A 535 6.00 -20.13 17.46
CA VAL A 535 6.65 -18.80 17.43
C VAL A 535 5.87 -17.81 16.57
N ILE A 536 5.31 -18.24 15.44
CA ILE A 536 4.40 -17.40 14.63
C ILE A 536 3.13 -17.05 15.42
N ASN A 537 2.57 -17.98 16.19
CA ASN A 537 1.39 -17.74 17.04
C ASN A 537 1.69 -16.78 18.21
N ASP A 538 2.91 -16.82 18.75
CA ASP A 538 3.37 -15.93 19.83
C ASP A 538 3.64 -14.50 19.37
N THR A 539 3.65 -14.24 18.06
CA THR A 539 3.64 -12.85 17.58
C THR A 539 2.37 -12.19 18.09
N SER A 540 2.54 -11.23 19.00
CA SER A 540 1.44 -10.37 19.38
C SER A 540 0.96 -9.75 18.08
N THR A 541 -0.32 -9.94 17.75
CA THR A 541 -1.01 -8.84 17.10
C THR A 541 -0.99 -7.76 18.14
N ALA A 542 0.11 -7.00 18.21
CA ALA A 542 0.03 -5.65 18.65
C ALA A 542 -1.25 -5.13 17.98
N LEU A 543 -2.09 -4.44 18.74
CA LEU A 543 -3.17 -3.64 18.19
C LEU A 543 -2.67 -2.68 17.05
N GLU A 544 -1.36 -2.67 16.79
CA GLU A 544 -0.55 -1.95 15.83
C GLU A 544 0.04 -2.83 14.71
N GLY A 545 -0.54 -3.99 14.36
CA GLY A 545 -0.27 -4.62 13.06
C GLY A 545 -0.49 -3.68 11.86
N THR A 546 -1.17 -2.55 12.10
CA THR A 546 -1.27 -1.43 11.16
C THR A 546 0.04 -0.66 11.00
N LEU A 547 0.89 -0.49 12.02
CA LEU A 547 2.06 0.41 11.92
C LEU A 547 3.06 -0.06 10.85
N SER A 548 3.42 -1.35 10.85
CA SER A 548 4.34 -1.88 9.83
C SER A 548 3.73 -1.75 8.43
N THR A 549 2.42 -1.98 8.30
CA THR A 549 1.67 -1.82 7.04
C THR A 549 1.60 -0.35 6.60
N ASP A 550 1.27 0.54 7.53
CA ASP A 550 1.16 1.99 7.34
C ASP A 550 2.51 2.56 6.90
N LEU A 551 3.60 2.15 7.55
CA LEU A 551 4.97 2.52 7.23
C LEU A 551 5.36 2.01 5.83
N GLN A 552 5.12 0.75 5.51
CA GLN A 552 5.44 0.18 4.19
C GLN A 552 4.66 0.84 3.06
N ASP A 553 3.36 1.05 3.23
CA ASP A 553 2.54 1.73 2.23
C ASP A 553 3.01 3.18 2.03
N CYS A 554 3.41 3.86 3.10
CA CYS A 554 4.01 5.19 2.99
C CYS A 554 5.36 5.15 2.25
N LEU A 555 6.26 4.22 2.56
CA LEU A 555 7.55 4.08 1.87
C LEU A 555 7.37 3.72 0.38
N ARG A 556 6.37 2.91 0.04
CA ARG A 556 6.02 2.57 -1.35
C ARG A 556 5.46 3.78 -2.11
N MET A 557 4.63 4.58 -1.45
CA MET A 557 4.01 5.78 -2.01
C MET A 557 5.04 6.90 -2.22
N TRP A 558 5.97 7.06 -1.28
CA TRP A 558 6.93 8.16 -1.22
C TRP A 558 8.36 7.64 -1.37
N LYS A 559 8.84 7.43 -2.60
CA LYS A 559 10.25 7.01 -2.82
C LYS A 559 11.25 8.10 -2.43
N ARG A 560 10.90 9.36 -2.66
CA ARG A 560 11.71 10.54 -2.35
C ARG A 560 10.90 11.53 -1.54
N VAL A 561 11.54 12.17 -0.58
CA VAL A 561 10.95 13.20 0.27
C VAL A 561 11.88 14.41 0.34
N ARG A 562 11.29 15.54 0.71
CA ARG A 562 12.00 16.80 0.91
C ARG A 562 12.23 17.03 2.39
N LEU A 563 13.45 17.39 2.79
CA LEU A 563 13.71 17.83 4.16
C LEU A 563 13.81 19.37 4.24
N GLY A 564 12.98 19.98 5.09
CA GLY A 564 12.75 21.42 5.21
C GLY A 564 12.38 21.88 6.63
N SER A 565 11.75 23.06 6.76
CA SER A 565 11.66 23.80 8.03
C SER A 565 10.72 23.20 9.08
N LEU A 566 11.10 23.36 10.36
CA LEU A 566 10.24 23.15 11.54
C LEU A 566 9.65 24.51 11.97
N GLU A 567 8.58 24.98 11.33
CA GLU A 567 7.83 26.13 11.87
C GLU A 567 6.86 25.64 12.95
N LEU A 568 7.27 25.72 14.22
CA LEU A 568 6.31 25.71 15.33
C LEU A 568 5.48 27.01 15.30
N PRO A 569 4.18 26.97 15.61
CA PRO A 569 3.32 28.14 15.54
C PRO A 569 3.87 29.25 16.43
N ARG A 570 4.02 30.45 15.87
CA ARG A 570 4.38 31.67 16.59
C ARG A 570 3.45 31.79 17.80
N ARG A 571 4.01 31.76 19.01
CA ARG A 571 3.29 32.13 20.23
C ARG A 571 2.59 33.46 19.96
N SER A 572 1.28 33.49 20.19
CA SER A 572 0.48 34.70 20.18
C SER A 572 1.14 35.72 21.11
N ALA A 573 1.69 36.79 20.53
CA ALA A 573 2.01 37.98 21.29
C ALA A 573 0.68 38.61 21.71
N SER A 574 0.22 38.25 22.92
CA SER A 574 -0.82 38.98 23.61
C SER A 574 -0.40 40.44 23.73
N SER A 575 -1.31 41.32 23.32
CA SER A 575 -1.23 42.75 23.53
C SER A 575 -0.88 43.09 24.99
N SER A 576 0.29 43.67 25.21
CA SER A 576 0.55 44.47 26.40
C SER A 576 1.21 45.78 25.98
N ARG A 577 0.43 46.85 26.06
CA ARG A 577 0.90 48.24 26.13
C ARG A 577 1.98 48.35 27.20
N PHE A 578 3.11 48.95 26.89
CA PHE A 578 4.01 49.65 27.82
C PHE A 578 4.74 50.70 26.96
N GLU A 579 4.31 51.96 26.98
CA GLU A 579 4.79 53.02 27.90
C GLU A 579 6.32 53.10 27.97
N ILE A 580 6.82 54.23 27.46
CA ILE A 580 8.20 54.68 27.56
C ILE A 580 8.47 55.11 29.01
N PRO A 581 9.62 54.73 29.58
CA PRO A 581 10.33 55.67 30.43
C PRO A 581 11.78 55.89 30.01
N GLN A 582 12.20 57.12 30.27
CA GLN A 582 13.47 57.75 29.95
C GLN A 582 14.67 57.19 30.75
N SER A 583 15.85 57.44 30.16
CA SER A 583 17.12 57.79 30.81
C SER A 583 18.04 56.67 31.33
N ARG A 584 19.23 56.54 30.72
CA ARG A 584 20.55 57.02 31.23
C ARG A 584 21.69 56.25 30.54
N PHE A 585 22.69 57.03 30.08
CA PHE A 585 24.16 56.82 30.05
C PHE A 585 24.70 55.37 30.03
N GLN A 586 25.70 54.98 29.23
CA GLN A 586 27.01 55.61 29.01
C GLN A 586 27.79 54.74 27.99
N ARG A 587 28.53 55.35 27.05
CA ARG A 587 29.69 54.68 26.36
C ARG A 587 30.92 54.75 27.30
N PRO A 588 31.99 53.95 27.13
CA PRO A 588 33.09 54.26 26.17
C PRO A 588 33.66 53.00 25.44
N ILE A 589 34.05 53.06 24.15
CA ILE A 589 35.36 53.40 23.53
C ILE A 589 36.49 52.36 23.76
N GLY A 590 37.07 51.87 22.65
CA GLY A 590 38.40 51.23 22.56
C GLY A 590 38.70 50.61 21.18
N SER A 591 39.23 51.39 20.22
CA SER A 591 40.53 51.26 19.51
C SER A 591 40.75 50.01 18.64
N ARG A 592 40.75 50.12 17.28
CA ARG A 592 41.94 50.17 16.36
C ARG A 592 42.85 48.91 16.46
N THR A 593 43.30 48.21 15.42
CA THR A 593 43.71 48.60 14.04
C THR A 593 44.04 47.36 13.17
N PHE A 594 43.81 47.52 11.86
CA PHE A 594 44.39 46.90 10.65
C PHE A 594 45.49 45.81 10.70
N HIS A 595 45.36 44.82 9.80
CA HIS A 595 46.39 44.48 8.81
C HIS A 595 45.80 43.79 7.57
N THR A 596 46.07 44.34 6.39
CA THR A 596 45.99 43.68 5.08
C THR A 596 47.35 43.07 4.72
N PRO A 597 47.39 42.00 3.90
CA PRO A 597 48.09 42.17 2.62
C PRO A 597 47.43 41.46 1.41
N LYS A 598 47.41 42.25 0.33
CA LYS A 598 47.57 42.04 -1.13
C LYS A 598 46.93 40.88 -1.91
N PRO A 599 46.46 41.17 -3.15
CA PRO A 599 45.80 40.23 -4.06
C PRO A 599 46.76 39.56 -5.05
N LEU A 600 46.39 38.36 -5.54
CA LEU A 600 46.93 37.76 -6.75
C LEU A 600 45.97 37.97 -7.93
N ALA A 601 46.55 38.30 -9.07
CA ALA A 601 45.92 38.77 -10.31
C ALA A 601 45.13 37.69 -11.07
N PRO A 602 44.22 38.08 -12.00
CA PRO A 602 43.29 37.18 -12.66
C PRO A 602 43.88 36.53 -13.91
N LEU A 603 43.54 35.26 -14.16
CA LEU A 603 43.72 34.63 -15.48
C LEU A 603 42.36 34.53 -16.17
N THR A 604 42.23 35.24 -17.28
CA THR A 604 41.12 35.20 -18.24
C THR A 604 41.28 34.06 -19.25
N PRO A 605 40.20 33.67 -19.97
CA PRO A 605 40.01 32.32 -20.48
C PRO A 605 40.53 32.13 -21.90
N ARG A 606 40.91 30.89 -22.25
CA ARG A 606 41.02 30.44 -23.64
C ARG A 606 39.82 29.58 -24.00
N TYR A 607 39.05 30.04 -24.98
CA TYR A 607 38.14 29.22 -25.75
C TYR A 607 38.94 28.22 -26.60
N SER A 608 38.48 26.96 -26.65
CA SER A 608 38.84 25.98 -27.67
C SER A 608 37.59 25.17 -27.99
N SER A 609 37.10 25.35 -29.21
CA SER A 609 36.12 24.53 -29.90
C SER A 609 36.69 23.14 -30.22
N ALA A 610 35.96 22.06 -29.92
CA ALA A 610 35.90 20.84 -30.71
C ALA A 610 34.92 19.80 -30.11
N ASP A 611 34.03 19.34 -30.98
CA ASP A 611 33.52 17.97 -31.13
C ASP A 611 32.55 17.34 -30.11
N SER A 612 31.27 17.42 -30.46
CA SER A 612 30.21 16.49 -30.05
C SER A 612 30.12 15.29 -31.01
N PRO A 613 30.06 14.03 -30.55
CA PRO A 613 29.67 12.93 -31.41
C PRO A 613 28.14 12.79 -31.51
N ALA A 614 27.68 12.61 -32.73
CA ALA A 614 26.28 12.48 -33.13
C ALA A 614 25.60 11.20 -32.61
N ARG A 615 24.30 11.31 -32.33
CA ARG A 615 23.37 10.21 -32.01
C ARG A 615 22.83 9.61 -33.32
N PRO A 616 22.72 8.27 -33.49
CA PRO A 616 22.14 7.69 -34.69
C PRO A 616 20.60 7.75 -34.68
N PRO A 617 19.94 7.73 -35.86
CA PRO A 617 18.49 7.84 -35.98
C PRO A 617 17.77 6.50 -35.71
N VAL A 618 16.56 6.60 -35.15
CA VAL A 618 15.63 5.48 -34.91
C VAL A 618 14.77 5.27 -36.18
N PRO A 619 14.64 4.04 -36.72
CA PRO A 619 13.76 3.77 -37.86
C PRO A 619 12.30 3.53 -37.42
N PRO A 620 11.31 3.75 -38.31
CA PRO A 620 9.90 3.60 -38.00
C PRO A 620 9.47 2.13 -38.01
N LEU A 621 8.60 1.74 -37.07
CA LEU A 621 7.98 0.41 -37.02
C LEU A 621 6.71 0.40 -37.88
N SER A 622 6.81 -0.23 -39.06
CA SER A 622 5.67 -0.73 -39.83
C SER A 622 5.66 -2.26 -39.84
N SER A 623 4.45 -2.82 -39.70
CA SER A 623 4.00 -4.14 -40.16
C SER A 623 4.78 -5.39 -39.74
N VAL A 624 4.26 -6.14 -38.74
CA VAL A 624 4.28 -7.62 -38.76
C VAL A 624 2.96 -8.13 -38.18
N ILE A 625 2.01 -8.48 -39.05
CA ILE A 625 0.93 -9.41 -38.77
C ILE A 625 1.40 -10.77 -39.32
N ALA A 626 1.46 -11.78 -38.47
CA ALA A 626 1.58 -13.18 -38.89
C ALA A 626 0.30 -13.93 -38.46
N PRO A 627 -0.21 -14.85 -39.30
CA PRO A 627 -1.56 -15.37 -39.19
C PRO A 627 -1.63 -16.57 -38.23
N ILE A 628 -2.68 -16.63 -37.41
CA ILE A 628 -3.02 -17.86 -36.68
C ILE A 628 -4.04 -18.65 -37.50
N THR A 629 -3.63 -19.89 -37.75
CA THR A 629 -4.24 -20.93 -38.56
C THR A 629 -5.62 -21.35 -38.05
N ARG A 630 -6.54 -21.50 -39.00
CA ARG A 630 -7.89 -22.02 -38.89
C ARG A 630 -7.85 -23.55 -38.76
N GLN A 631 -8.36 -24.12 -37.67
CA GLN A 631 -8.77 -25.54 -37.64
C GLN A 631 -10.30 -25.62 -37.68
N GLN A 632 -10.81 -26.28 -38.71
CA GLN A 632 -12.20 -26.72 -38.85
C GLN A 632 -12.37 -28.11 -38.25
N SER A 633 -13.53 -28.33 -37.62
CA SER A 633 -14.39 -29.54 -37.62
C SER A 633 -15.26 -29.46 -36.36
N SER A 634 -16.55 -29.82 -36.32
CA SER A 634 -17.51 -30.34 -37.29
C SER A 634 -18.84 -30.54 -36.54
N ALA A 635 -19.97 -30.38 -37.26
CA ALA A 635 -21.26 -31.05 -37.00
C ALA A 635 -22.02 -30.64 -35.71
N THR A 636 -23.36 -30.55 -35.64
CA THR A 636 -24.46 -30.88 -36.55
C THR A 636 -25.75 -30.26 -35.97
N ASN A 637 -26.71 -29.99 -36.86
CA ASN A 637 -28.09 -29.60 -36.58
C ASN A 637 -28.79 -30.45 -35.50
N ASN A 638 -29.71 -29.82 -34.76
CA ASN A 638 -31.08 -30.35 -34.75
C ASN A 638 -32.12 -29.25 -34.52
N SER A 639 -33.12 -29.25 -35.39
CA SER A 639 -34.29 -28.40 -35.45
C SER A 639 -35.49 -29.02 -34.72
N ASN A 640 -36.61 -28.28 -34.73
CA ASN A 640 -38.01 -28.65 -34.44
C ASN A 640 -38.47 -28.15 -33.05
N ASN A 641 -39.62 -27.49 -32.87
CA ASN A 641 -40.79 -27.21 -33.70
C ASN A 641 -41.45 -25.92 -33.14
N THR A 642 -41.85 -24.93 -33.95
CA THR A 642 -43.15 -24.79 -34.65
C THR A 642 -44.31 -24.59 -33.67
N THR A 643 -44.94 -23.43 -33.56
CA THR A 643 -46.18 -23.00 -34.28
C THR A 643 -46.76 -21.83 -33.47
N ASN A 644 -47.52 -20.84 -33.94
CA ASN A 644 -48.01 -20.43 -35.25
C ASN A 644 -48.75 -19.07 -35.07
N THR A 645 -48.67 -18.20 -36.09
CA THR A 645 -49.71 -17.26 -36.60
C THR A 645 -50.28 -16.17 -35.67
N THR A 646 -50.54 -14.93 -36.09
CA THR A 646 -51.04 -14.43 -37.40
C THR A 646 -50.66 -12.95 -37.61
N ASN A 647 -50.46 -12.60 -38.89
CA ASN A 647 -50.24 -11.27 -39.44
C ASN A 647 -51.47 -10.34 -39.35
N THR A 648 -51.24 -9.04 -39.20
CA THR A 648 -51.95 -8.03 -40.02
C THR A 648 -51.08 -6.80 -40.27
N THR A 649 -51.04 -6.41 -41.54
CA THR A 649 -50.21 -5.40 -42.18
C THR A 649 -50.81 -4.00 -42.07
N THR A 650 -50.03 -2.99 -41.70
CA THR A 650 -50.17 -1.64 -42.27
C THR A 650 -48.86 -0.86 -42.16
N SER A 651 -48.42 -0.37 -43.32
CA SER A 651 -47.24 0.43 -43.54
C SER A 651 -47.32 1.80 -42.86
N THR A 652 -46.34 2.12 -42.01
CA THR A 652 -45.89 3.50 -41.79
C THR A 652 -44.38 3.46 -41.53
N SER A 653 -43.64 3.46 -42.64
CA SER A 653 -42.20 3.60 -42.68
C SER A 653 -41.81 4.99 -42.19
N THR A 654 -41.11 5.07 -41.04
CA THR A 654 -39.94 5.96 -40.77
C THR A 654 -39.48 6.00 -39.30
N ASN A 655 -40.20 5.42 -38.33
CA ASN A 655 -39.86 5.58 -36.90
C ASN A 655 -39.25 4.37 -36.17
N THR A 656 -38.91 3.28 -36.86
CA THR A 656 -38.51 2.03 -36.19
C THR A 656 -36.99 1.88 -35.97
N THR A 657 -36.14 2.72 -36.57
CA THR A 657 -34.67 2.52 -36.51
C THR A 657 -33.99 3.10 -35.27
N VAL A 658 -34.66 3.91 -34.45
CA VAL A 658 -34.03 4.53 -33.25
C VAL A 658 -34.22 3.68 -31.98
N ASN A 659 -35.32 2.92 -31.87
CA ASN A 659 -35.60 2.12 -30.67
C ASN A 659 -34.92 0.74 -30.64
N ALA A 660 -34.44 0.22 -31.78
CA ALA A 660 -33.80 -1.10 -31.84
C ALA A 660 -32.34 -1.14 -31.34
N MET A 661 -31.68 0.01 -31.14
CA MET A 661 -30.28 0.06 -30.67
C MET A 661 -30.12 -0.02 -29.14
N ALA A 662 -31.23 -0.04 -28.39
CA ALA A 662 -31.23 0.03 -26.92
C ALA A 662 -31.37 -1.33 -26.21
N GLU A 663 -31.71 -2.41 -26.92
CA GLU A 663 -32.12 -3.68 -26.30
C GLU A 663 -31.05 -4.77 -26.47
N GLY A 664 -30.00 -4.68 -25.66
CA GLY A 664 -28.97 -5.72 -25.55
C GLY A 664 -27.77 -5.23 -24.74
N GLU A 665 -27.14 -6.13 -23.98
CA GLU A 665 -25.85 -5.79 -23.37
C GLU A 665 -24.80 -5.72 -24.49
N PRO A 666 -24.06 -4.60 -24.62
CA PRO A 666 -23.10 -4.44 -25.70
C PRO A 666 -21.95 -5.44 -25.55
N THR A 667 -21.51 -6.01 -26.67
CA THR A 667 -20.39 -6.97 -26.75
C THR A 667 -19.21 -6.46 -27.57
N GLY A 668 -19.32 -5.24 -28.11
CA GLY A 668 -18.36 -4.62 -29.00
C GLY A 668 -18.85 -3.27 -29.51
N LEU A 669 -18.09 -2.66 -30.41
CA LEU A 669 -18.48 -1.47 -31.16
C LEU A 669 -19.44 -1.86 -32.29
N ILE A 670 -20.46 -1.04 -32.52
CA ILE A 670 -21.50 -1.30 -33.53
C ILE A 670 -21.53 -0.27 -34.66
N ALA A 671 -20.93 0.91 -34.46
CA ALA A 671 -20.87 1.92 -35.51
C ALA A 671 -19.61 1.73 -36.36
N THR A 672 -19.70 2.18 -37.61
CA THR A 672 -18.57 2.19 -38.57
C THR A 672 -18.32 3.60 -39.13
N LYS A 673 -19.10 4.59 -38.72
CA LYS A 673 -18.96 6.02 -39.07
C LYS A 673 -19.50 6.89 -37.92
N GLY A 674 -19.08 8.15 -37.88
CA GLY A 674 -19.50 9.11 -36.87
C GLY A 674 -18.96 8.79 -35.47
N ILE A 675 -19.54 9.47 -34.47
CA ILE A 675 -19.21 9.22 -33.06
C ILE A 675 -20.04 8.04 -32.54
N GLU A 676 -19.41 7.13 -31.82
CA GLU A 676 -20.07 6.09 -31.04
C GLU A 676 -19.87 6.31 -29.54
N LEU A 677 -20.95 6.60 -28.82
CA LEU A 677 -20.96 6.83 -27.38
C LEU A 677 -21.27 5.55 -26.61
N LEU A 678 -20.34 5.11 -25.77
CA LEU A 678 -20.54 4.04 -24.79
C LEU A 678 -20.84 4.68 -23.43
N THR A 679 -22.09 4.62 -22.97
CA THR A 679 -22.53 5.37 -21.79
C THR A 679 -23.51 4.60 -20.90
N PHE A 680 -23.85 5.18 -19.75
CA PHE A 680 -24.89 4.69 -18.84
C PHE A 680 -25.53 5.87 -18.10
N SER A 681 -26.76 5.70 -17.59
CA SER A 681 -27.59 6.75 -16.96
C SER A 681 -27.07 7.23 -15.60
N THR A 682 -25.88 7.84 -15.62
CA THR A 682 -25.13 8.35 -14.47
C THR A 682 -24.72 9.80 -14.70
N PRO A 683 -24.41 10.56 -13.62
CA PRO A 683 -23.93 11.94 -13.74
C PRO A 683 -22.76 12.14 -14.72
N ASN A 684 -21.80 11.21 -14.77
CA ASN A 684 -20.68 11.29 -15.69
C ASN A 684 -21.07 10.91 -17.14
N GLY A 685 -22.00 9.97 -17.32
CA GLY A 685 -22.48 9.56 -18.63
C GLY A 685 -23.16 10.69 -19.40
N TYR A 686 -23.88 11.56 -18.68
CA TYR A 686 -24.63 12.67 -19.28
C TYR A 686 -23.78 13.76 -19.92
N LYS A 687 -22.50 13.89 -19.53
CA LYS A 687 -21.61 14.93 -20.07
C LYS A 687 -21.50 14.82 -21.59
N ALA A 688 -21.24 13.60 -22.07
CA ALA A 688 -21.04 13.33 -23.48
C ALA A 688 -22.36 13.39 -24.25
N SER A 689 -23.44 12.79 -23.74
CA SER A 689 -24.74 12.78 -24.43
C SER A 689 -25.34 14.18 -24.55
N VAL A 690 -25.22 15.03 -23.53
CA VAL A 690 -25.69 16.43 -23.59
C VAL A 690 -24.93 17.21 -24.66
N LEU A 691 -23.58 17.12 -24.70
CA LEU A 691 -22.82 17.81 -25.73
C LEU A 691 -23.13 17.26 -27.13
N LEU A 692 -23.25 15.94 -27.29
CA LEU A 692 -23.56 15.33 -28.59
C LEU A 692 -24.95 15.75 -29.12
N GLU A 693 -25.96 15.85 -28.26
CA GLU A 693 -27.27 16.39 -28.66
C GLU A 693 -27.21 17.88 -29.03
N GLU A 694 -26.39 18.68 -28.34
CA GLU A 694 -26.17 20.10 -28.66
C GLU A 694 -25.43 20.26 -30.00
N LEU A 695 -24.42 19.43 -30.27
CA LEU A 695 -23.69 19.40 -31.54
C LEU A 695 -24.56 18.88 -32.68
N LYS A 696 -25.42 17.90 -32.42
CA LYS A 696 -26.41 17.41 -33.37
C LYS A 696 -27.37 18.52 -33.78
N GLU A 697 -27.88 19.29 -32.83
CA GLU A 697 -28.80 20.39 -33.11
C GLU A 697 -28.10 21.59 -33.78
N ALA A 698 -26.86 21.89 -33.40
CA ALA A 698 -26.11 23.02 -33.92
C ALA A 698 -25.49 22.78 -35.30
N TYR A 699 -25.00 21.57 -35.56
CA TYR A 699 -24.14 21.25 -36.72
C TYR A 699 -24.61 20.03 -37.51
N GLY A 700 -25.69 19.35 -37.10
CA GLY A 700 -26.18 18.14 -37.77
C GLY A 700 -25.29 16.90 -37.54
N LEU A 701 -24.52 16.87 -36.43
CA LEU A 701 -23.68 15.73 -36.08
C LEU A 701 -24.51 14.47 -35.77
N ASP A 702 -24.39 13.46 -36.63
CA ASP A 702 -24.93 12.13 -36.36
C ASP A 702 -24.00 11.34 -35.44
N TYR A 703 -24.57 10.65 -34.44
CA TYR A 703 -23.83 9.78 -33.55
C TYR A 703 -24.69 8.57 -33.14
N THR A 704 -24.02 7.46 -32.80
CA THR A 704 -24.62 6.25 -32.25
C THR A 704 -24.32 6.18 -30.76
N TRP A 705 -25.17 5.55 -29.96
CA TRP A 705 -24.86 5.27 -28.57
C TRP A 705 -25.23 3.84 -28.18
N GLN A 706 -24.52 3.30 -27.19
CA GLN A 706 -24.79 2.01 -26.57
C GLN A 706 -24.87 2.15 -25.04
N SER A 707 -25.84 1.47 -24.44
CA SER A 707 -26.01 1.44 -22.98
C SER A 707 -25.13 0.34 -22.36
N VAL A 708 -24.09 0.74 -21.63
CA VAL A 708 -23.16 -0.18 -20.95
C VAL A 708 -23.58 -0.33 -19.49
N ASN A 709 -24.20 -1.46 -19.14
CA ASN A 709 -24.71 -1.65 -17.78
C ASN A 709 -23.57 -1.91 -16.79
N ILE A 710 -23.21 -0.86 -16.04
CA ILE A 710 -22.07 -0.91 -15.12
C ILE A 710 -22.26 -1.89 -13.94
N THR A 711 -23.50 -2.28 -13.64
CA THR A 711 -23.81 -3.23 -12.56
C THR A 711 -23.52 -4.68 -12.94
N LYS A 712 -23.49 -4.99 -14.24
CA LYS A 712 -23.13 -6.32 -14.76
C LYS A 712 -21.63 -6.48 -15.04
N GLY A 713 -20.85 -5.41 -14.88
CA GLY A 713 -19.41 -5.44 -15.16
C GLY A 713 -19.04 -5.37 -16.64
N THR A 714 -19.96 -5.00 -17.54
CA THR A 714 -19.71 -4.89 -18.99
C THR A 714 -18.55 -3.96 -19.34
N GLN A 715 -18.42 -2.87 -18.60
CA GLN A 715 -17.30 -1.91 -18.70
C GLN A 715 -15.93 -2.51 -18.32
N LYS A 716 -15.89 -3.75 -17.82
CA LYS A 716 -14.66 -4.48 -17.48
C LYS A 716 -14.32 -5.57 -18.49
N GLN A 717 -15.16 -5.80 -19.50
CA GLN A 717 -14.88 -6.75 -20.57
C GLN A 717 -13.71 -6.28 -21.45
N ALA A 718 -13.04 -7.24 -22.09
CA ALA A 718 -11.83 -6.98 -22.89
C ALA A 718 -12.07 -5.95 -24.02
N TRP A 719 -13.21 -6.05 -24.72
CA TRP A 719 -13.54 -5.12 -25.81
C TRP A 719 -13.73 -3.68 -25.31
N PHE A 720 -14.36 -3.49 -24.14
CA PHE A 720 -14.56 -2.16 -23.58
C PHE A 720 -13.26 -1.59 -23.02
N THR A 721 -12.46 -2.41 -22.33
CA THR A 721 -11.18 -1.98 -21.76
C THR A 721 -10.12 -1.66 -22.82
N ALA A 722 -10.25 -2.23 -24.03
CA ALA A 722 -9.48 -1.80 -25.20
C ALA A 722 -9.79 -0.35 -25.63
N VAL A 723 -11.02 0.14 -25.38
CA VAL A 723 -11.44 1.53 -25.66
C VAL A 723 -11.13 2.45 -24.47
N SER A 724 -11.45 2.01 -23.25
CA SER A 724 -11.26 2.75 -22.00
C SER A 724 -10.50 1.86 -21.01
N PRO A 725 -9.17 1.98 -20.91
CA PRO A 725 -8.35 1.15 -20.03
C PRO A 725 -8.73 1.25 -18.54
N ASN A 726 -9.31 2.37 -18.12
CA ASN A 726 -9.86 2.56 -16.76
C ASN A 726 -11.10 1.65 -16.50
N GLY A 727 -11.73 1.16 -17.57
CA GLY A 727 -12.96 0.36 -17.53
C GLY A 727 -14.09 1.14 -16.86
N ARG A 728 -14.30 2.39 -17.30
CA ARG A 728 -15.33 3.32 -16.81
C ARG A 728 -16.01 4.01 -17.99
N ILE A 729 -17.31 4.25 -17.83
CA ILE A 729 -18.12 5.10 -18.72
C ILE A 729 -18.01 6.58 -18.29
N PRO A 730 -18.28 7.54 -19.19
CA PRO A 730 -18.47 7.34 -20.64
C PRO A 730 -17.15 7.12 -21.37
N ALA A 731 -17.26 6.53 -22.57
CA ALA A 731 -16.20 6.50 -23.57
C ALA A 731 -16.81 6.80 -24.95
N VAL A 732 -16.05 7.40 -25.86
CA VAL A 732 -16.45 7.59 -27.25
C VAL A 732 -15.42 6.97 -28.18
N VAL A 733 -15.89 6.48 -29.33
CA VAL A 733 -15.04 6.08 -30.45
C VAL A 733 -15.41 6.94 -31.65
N ASP A 734 -14.41 7.59 -32.24
CA ASP A 734 -14.58 8.44 -33.41
C ASP A 734 -14.18 7.68 -34.67
N HIS A 735 -15.19 7.14 -35.36
CA HIS A 735 -15.00 6.32 -36.56
C HIS A 735 -14.61 7.16 -37.78
N ASP A 736 -15.03 8.43 -37.83
CA ASP A 736 -14.63 9.35 -38.91
C ASP A 736 -13.15 9.71 -38.83
N ARG A 737 -12.53 9.54 -37.65
CA ARG A 737 -11.10 9.75 -37.40
C ARG A 737 -10.35 8.44 -37.16
N GLY A 738 -10.75 7.37 -37.85
CA GLY A 738 -10.04 6.09 -37.88
C GLY A 738 -10.27 5.22 -36.63
N GLY A 739 -11.40 5.39 -35.96
CA GLY A 739 -11.76 4.63 -34.76
C GLY A 739 -11.01 5.09 -33.51
N PHE A 740 -10.67 6.38 -33.39
CA PHE A 740 -9.88 6.90 -32.28
C PHE A 740 -10.70 6.86 -30.97
N PRO A 741 -10.25 6.11 -29.94
CA PRO A 741 -10.97 6.02 -28.67
C PRO A 741 -10.63 7.20 -27.75
N VAL A 742 -11.64 7.76 -27.10
CA VAL A 742 -11.49 8.82 -26.09
C VAL A 742 -12.29 8.45 -24.85
N PHE A 743 -11.63 8.41 -23.71
CA PHE A 743 -12.24 8.13 -22.40
C PHE A 743 -11.93 9.28 -21.44
N GLU A 744 -12.62 9.29 -20.29
CA GLU A 744 -12.73 10.42 -19.35
C GLU A 744 -13.62 11.56 -19.86
N GLY A 745 -14.66 11.89 -19.08
CA GLY A 745 -15.72 12.81 -19.52
C GLY A 745 -15.22 14.19 -19.93
N LEU A 746 -14.19 14.73 -19.28
CA LEU A 746 -13.63 16.05 -19.61
C LEU A 746 -12.83 16.01 -20.91
N ALA A 747 -12.03 14.95 -21.10
CA ALA A 747 -11.30 14.73 -22.34
C ALA A 747 -12.25 14.55 -23.52
N ILE A 748 -13.36 13.84 -23.32
CA ILE A 748 -14.43 13.69 -24.31
C ILE A 748 -15.03 15.06 -24.67
N LEU A 749 -15.37 15.90 -23.69
CA LEU A 749 -15.92 17.24 -23.93
C LEU A 749 -14.95 18.13 -24.74
N HIS A 750 -13.66 18.14 -24.37
CA HIS A 750 -12.64 18.89 -25.12
C HIS A 750 -12.41 18.31 -26.52
N TYR A 751 -12.37 16.99 -26.66
CA TYR A 751 -12.20 16.33 -27.95
C TYR A 751 -13.35 16.68 -28.91
N LEU A 752 -14.59 16.53 -28.45
CA LEU A 752 -15.77 16.80 -29.26
C LEU A 752 -15.85 18.28 -29.66
N THR A 753 -15.58 19.21 -28.74
CA THR A 753 -15.57 20.64 -29.10
C THR A 753 -14.42 21.01 -30.04
N LYS A 754 -13.22 20.45 -29.83
CA LYS A 754 -12.07 20.68 -30.71
C LYS A 754 -12.33 20.25 -32.16
N HIS A 755 -13.07 19.17 -32.36
CA HIS A 755 -13.26 18.57 -33.69
C HIS A 755 -14.62 18.86 -34.33
N TYR A 756 -15.64 19.19 -33.53
CA TYR A 756 -17.03 19.29 -34.00
C TYR A 756 -17.74 20.58 -33.55
N ASP A 757 -17.08 21.51 -32.85
CA ASP A 757 -17.60 22.84 -32.50
C ASP A 757 -16.80 23.98 -33.15
N PRO A 758 -16.75 24.08 -34.49
CA PRO A 758 -15.87 25.02 -35.19
C PRO A 758 -16.16 26.50 -34.90
N GLU A 759 -17.39 26.84 -34.51
CA GLU A 759 -17.79 28.21 -34.19
C GLU A 759 -17.69 28.55 -32.70
N HIS A 760 -17.15 27.64 -31.88
CA HIS A 760 -17.06 27.81 -30.42
C HIS A 760 -18.41 28.16 -29.77
N ARG A 761 -19.49 27.51 -30.22
CA ARG A 761 -20.85 27.70 -29.67
C ARG A 761 -20.95 27.13 -28.26
N PHE A 762 -20.20 26.07 -27.96
CA PHE A 762 -20.20 25.38 -26.67
C PHE A 762 -18.81 25.36 -26.01
N SER A 763 -17.80 25.91 -26.66
CA SER A 763 -16.43 26.05 -26.19
C SER A 763 -15.94 27.49 -26.25
N PHE A 764 -14.68 27.74 -25.92
CA PHE A 764 -14.04 29.05 -26.04
C PHE A 764 -12.79 28.92 -26.92
N PRO A 765 -12.37 29.99 -27.62
CA PRO A 765 -11.09 29.99 -28.34
C PRO A 765 -9.95 29.64 -27.40
N TYR A 766 -9.03 28.78 -27.84
CA TYR A 766 -7.98 28.21 -26.99
C TYR A 766 -7.05 29.27 -26.35
N ASP A 767 -6.83 30.37 -27.06
CA ASP A 767 -6.02 31.51 -26.65
C ASP A 767 -6.76 32.52 -25.75
N SER A 768 -8.04 32.29 -25.46
CA SER A 768 -8.83 33.18 -24.60
C SER A 768 -8.71 32.83 -23.11
N ASP A 769 -8.74 33.84 -22.24
CA ASP A 769 -8.82 33.63 -20.80
C ASP A 769 -10.07 32.84 -20.38
N ASP A 770 -11.16 32.99 -21.12
CA ASP A 770 -12.41 32.26 -20.87
C ASP A 770 -12.26 30.74 -21.08
N TYR A 771 -11.35 30.30 -21.97
CA TYR A 771 -10.98 28.88 -22.08
C TYR A 771 -10.33 28.39 -20.78
N SER A 772 -9.37 29.16 -20.24
CA SER A 772 -8.72 28.83 -18.96
C SER A 772 -9.71 28.85 -17.79
N VAL A 773 -10.69 29.76 -17.80
CA VAL A 773 -11.78 29.77 -16.80
C VAL A 773 -12.66 28.53 -16.93
N ALA A 774 -13.03 28.14 -18.14
CA ALA A 774 -13.80 26.92 -18.38
C ALA A 774 -13.06 25.67 -17.88
N GLU A 775 -11.76 25.56 -18.19
CA GLU A 775 -10.92 24.46 -17.69
C GLU A 775 -10.84 24.42 -16.17
N GLN A 776 -10.72 25.56 -15.49
CA GLN A 776 -10.73 25.64 -14.02
C GLN A 776 -12.02 25.06 -13.44
N TRP A 777 -13.19 25.42 -13.98
CA TRP A 777 -14.48 24.92 -13.50
C TRP A 777 -14.69 23.44 -13.83
N MET A 778 -14.21 22.98 -14.99
CA MET A 778 -14.21 21.56 -15.35
C MET A 778 -13.31 20.74 -14.41
N ALA A 779 -12.08 21.20 -14.16
CA ALA A 779 -11.15 20.56 -13.23
C ALA A 779 -11.70 20.57 -11.78
N TRP A 780 -12.30 21.70 -11.35
CA TRP A 780 -12.99 21.81 -10.07
C TRP A 780 -14.14 20.80 -9.95
N GLN A 781 -14.93 20.62 -11.00
CA GLN A 781 -15.99 19.62 -11.04
C GLN A 781 -15.41 18.21 -10.92
N HIS A 782 -14.36 17.88 -11.68
CA HIS A 782 -13.78 16.54 -11.78
C HIS A 782 -13.01 16.12 -10.53
N GLY A 783 -12.27 17.03 -9.90
CA GLY A 783 -11.54 16.77 -8.65
C GLY A 783 -12.33 17.05 -7.38
N GLY A 784 -13.38 17.87 -7.46
CA GLY A 784 -14.20 18.31 -6.33
C GLY A 784 -15.62 17.75 -6.38
N LEU A 785 -16.55 18.49 -6.98
CA LEU A 785 -17.99 18.22 -6.88
C LEU A 785 -18.36 16.77 -7.21
N GLY A 786 -17.84 16.24 -8.32
CA GLY A 786 -18.14 14.89 -8.78
C GLY A 786 -17.76 13.81 -7.76
N PRO A 787 -16.47 13.63 -7.43
CA PRO A 787 -16.06 12.60 -6.47
C PRO A 787 -16.65 12.81 -5.08
N MET A 788 -16.79 14.05 -4.59
CA MET A 788 -17.33 14.29 -3.24
C MET A 788 -18.81 13.94 -3.14
N GLN A 789 -19.63 14.33 -4.12
CA GLN A 789 -21.04 13.91 -4.17
C GLN A 789 -21.18 12.41 -4.43
N GLY A 790 -20.28 11.82 -5.23
CA GLY A 790 -20.22 10.36 -5.43
C GLY A 790 -20.00 9.61 -4.11
N GLN A 791 -19.04 10.06 -3.30
CA GLN A 791 -18.79 9.49 -1.97
C GLN A 791 -19.96 9.72 -1.02
N ALA A 792 -20.58 10.90 -1.04
CA ALA A 792 -21.81 11.15 -0.28
C ALA A 792 -22.89 10.12 -0.64
N GLY A 793 -23.10 9.85 -1.93
CA GLY A 793 -24.00 8.80 -2.41
C GLY A 793 -23.65 7.40 -1.91
N ILE A 794 -22.36 7.04 -1.83
CA ILE A 794 -21.93 5.75 -1.25
C ILE A 794 -22.35 5.66 0.22
N PHE A 795 -21.94 6.61 1.06
CA PHE A 795 -22.21 6.54 2.50
C PHE A 795 -23.69 6.68 2.84
N VAL A 796 -24.43 7.50 2.10
CA VAL A 796 -25.87 7.69 2.30
C VAL A 796 -26.65 6.47 1.82
N ARG A 797 -26.36 5.96 0.60
CA ARG A 797 -27.25 5.01 -0.07
C ARG A 797 -26.70 3.59 -0.14
N PHE A 798 -25.47 3.42 -0.59
CA PHE A 798 -24.96 2.11 -1.03
C PHE A 798 -24.17 1.34 0.03
N ALA A 799 -23.55 2.03 0.99
CA ALA A 799 -22.79 1.40 2.04
C ALA A 799 -23.71 0.47 2.87
N PRO A 800 -23.29 -0.79 3.13
CA PRO A 800 -24.09 -1.76 3.89
C PRO A 800 -24.28 -1.29 5.34
N GLU A 801 -23.27 -0.62 5.88
CA GLU A 801 -23.31 0.00 7.21
C GLU A 801 -23.39 1.53 7.08
N LYS A 802 -24.22 2.16 7.91
CA LYS A 802 -24.37 3.62 7.93
C LYS A 802 -23.35 4.24 8.88
N ILE A 803 -22.30 4.80 8.30
CA ILE A 803 -21.19 5.41 9.04
C ILE A 803 -21.41 6.92 9.13
N SER A 804 -21.90 7.40 10.28
CA SER A 804 -22.27 8.81 10.48
C SER A 804 -21.17 9.80 10.12
N TYR A 805 -19.90 9.51 10.44
CA TYR A 805 -18.78 10.38 10.09
C TYR A 805 -18.60 10.50 8.56
N GLY A 806 -18.65 9.37 7.85
CA GLY A 806 -18.56 9.35 6.39
C GLY A 806 -19.70 10.11 5.73
N ILE A 807 -20.94 9.89 6.21
CA ILE A 807 -22.14 10.62 5.77
C ILE A 807 -21.93 12.12 5.97
N GLN A 808 -21.67 12.56 7.19
CA GLN A 808 -21.53 13.98 7.49
C GLN A 808 -20.37 14.63 6.71
N ARG A 809 -19.21 13.98 6.62
CA ARG A 809 -18.03 14.51 5.93
C ARG A 809 -18.32 14.76 4.45
N TYR A 810 -18.82 13.77 3.73
CA TYR A 810 -18.99 13.88 2.29
C TYR A 810 -20.24 14.65 1.89
N VAL A 811 -21.33 14.55 2.66
CA VAL A 811 -22.49 15.43 2.47
C VAL A 811 -22.08 16.87 2.76
N GLY A 812 -21.37 17.13 3.86
CA GLY A 812 -20.92 18.48 4.21
C GLY A 812 -19.99 19.09 3.17
N GLU A 813 -19.04 18.31 2.65
CA GLU A 813 -18.16 18.78 1.58
C GLU A 813 -18.90 19.02 0.26
N ALA A 814 -19.85 18.15 -0.11
CA ALA A 814 -20.71 18.39 -1.26
C ALA A 814 -21.53 19.68 -1.08
N GLU A 815 -22.12 19.92 0.09
CA GLU A 815 -22.82 21.19 0.38
C GLU A 815 -21.91 22.40 0.23
N ARG A 816 -20.67 22.33 0.74
CA ARG A 816 -19.68 23.41 0.59
C ARG A 816 -19.38 23.71 -0.88
N LEU A 817 -19.26 22.67 -1.71
CA LEU A 817 -19.01 22.80 -3.15
C LEU A 817 -20.23 23.37 -3.89
N TYR A 818 -21.45 22.99 -3.51
CA TYR A 818 -22.66 23.67 -3.98
C TYR A 818 -22.71 25.13 -3.56
N GLY A 819 -22.23 25.47 -2.36
CA GLY A 819 -22.05 26.85 -1.90
C GLY A 819 -21.11 27.67 -2.79
N ILE A 820 -19.96 27.10 -3.17
CA ILE A 820 -19.02 27.73 -4.11
C ILE A 820 -19.67 27.95 -5.48
N LEU A 821 -20.40 26.95 -5.98
CA LEU A 821 -21.09 27.06 -7.26
C LEU A 821 -22.19 28.13 -7.22
N ASP A 822 -22.95 28.19 -6.12
CA ASP A 822 -23.97 29.22 -5.90
C ASP A 822 -23.36 30.61 -5.85
N ALA A 823 -22.25 30.77 -5.12
CA ALA A 823 -21.51 32.03 -5.05
C ALA A 823 -20.96 32.43 -6.42
N ARG A 824 -20.45 31.49 -7.22
CA ARG A 824 -20.01 31.76 -8.60
C ARG A 824 -21.16 32.26 -9.46
N LEU A 825 -22.34 31.69 -9.33
CA LEU A 825 -23.54 32.03 -10.12
C LEU A 825 -24.30 33.25 -9.57
N SER A 826 -23.85 33.81 -8.44
CA SER A 826 -24.42 35.03 -7.87
C SER A 826 -24.10 36.28 -8.70
N GLY A 827 -24.69 37.42 -8.33
CA GLY A 827 -24.38 38.71 -8.96
C GLY A 827 -24.90 38.85 -10.41
N GLY A 828 -25.88 38.04 -10.80
CA GLY A 828 -26.52 38.11 -12.13
C GLY A 828 -25.81 37.30 -13.22
N ARG A 829 -24.93 36.37 -12.86
CA ARG A 829 -24.28 35.43 -13.79
C ARG A 829 -25.23 34.28 -14.14
N ASP A 830 -25.35 33.97 -15.43
CA ASP A 830 -26.19 32.89 -15.96
C ASP A 830 -25.45 31.56 -16.12
N TYR A 831 -24.12 31.57 -16.35
CA TYR A 831 -23.28 30.39 -16.60
C TYR A 831 -21.89 30.50 -15.96
N VAL A 832 -21.24 29.36 -15.71
CA VAL A 832 -20.03 29.32 -14.85
C VAL A 832 -18.79 29.94 -15.50
N ALA A 833 -18.69 29.93 -16.82
CA ALA A 833 -17.57 30.47 -17.59
C ALA A 833 -18.05 31.53 -18.60
N GLY A 834 -17.12 32.35 -19.12
CA GLY A 834 -17.43 33.44 -20.04
C GLY A 834 -17.48 34.83 -19.37
N ALA A 835 -17.21 35.85 -20.17
CA ALA A 835 -17.36 37.26 -19.79
C ALA A 835 -18.81 37.64 -19.41
N GLY A 836 -18.96 38.71 -18.62
CA GLY A 836 -20.26 39.27 -18.22
C GLY A 836 -21.14 38.25 -17.49
N ARG A 837 -22.33 37.97 -18.05
CA ARG A 837 -23.28 36.98 -17.52
C ARG A 837 -22.84 35.53 -17.77
N GLY A 838 -21.72 35.30 -18.45
CA GLY A 838 -21.25 33.97 -18.82
C GLY A 838 -21.90 33.44 -20.10
N LYS A 839 -21.33 32.35 -20.63
CA LYS A 839 -21.79 31.63 -21.83
C LYS A 839 -21.97 30.15 -21.50
N TYR A 840 -23.09 29.58 -21.92
CA TYR A 840 -23.32 28.14 -21.81
C TYR A 840 -22.23 27.37 -22.55
N SER A 841 -21.56 26.46 -21.86
CA SER A 841 -20.39 25.77 -22.41
C SER A 841 -20.21 24.37 -21.82
N ILE A 842 -19.18 23.68 -22.31
CA ILE A 842 -18.73 22.40 -21.75
C ILE A 842 -18.41 22.46 -20.24
N ALA A 843 -18.12 23.64 -19.69
CA ALA A 843 -17.96 23.81 -18.25
C ALA A 843 -19.28 23.61 -17.49
N ASP A 844 -20.39 24.12 -18.01
CA ASP A 844 -21.73 23.90 -17.44
C ASP A 844 -22.15 22.44 -17.63
N MET A 845 -21.93 21.87 -18.82
CA MET A 845 -22.27 20.47 -19.14
C MET A 845 -21.51 19.47 -18.25
N ALA A 846 -20.27 19.77 -17.88
CA ALA A 846 -19.50 18.95 -16.94
C ALA A 846 -20.13 18.88 -15.55
N ILE A 847 -20.78 19.95 -15.10
CA ILE A 847 -21.40 20.07 -13.78
C ILE A 847 -22.84 19.51 -13.79
N LEU A 848 -23.55 19.72 -14.90
CA LEU A 848 -24.99 19.49 -15.02
C LEU A 848 -25.45 18.10 -14.58
N GLY A 849 -24.74 17.05 -14.99
CA GLY A 849 -25.09 15.68 -14.64
C GLY A 849 -25.11 15.42 -13.13
N TRP A 850 -24.22 16.07 -12.37
CA TRP A 850 -24.17 15.98 -10.90
C TRP A 850 -25.25 16.83 -10.24
N ALA A 851 -25.52 18.01 -10.80
CA ALA A 851 -26.62 18.88 -10.38
C ALA A 851 -28.01 18.29 -10.65
N ASN A 852 -28.14 17.29 -11.52
CA ASN A 852 -29.41 16.64 -11.84
C ASN A 852 -29.95 15.73 -10.72
N GLY A 853 -29.09 15.15 -9.87
CA GLY A 853 -29.50 14.23 -8.80
C GLY A 853 -28.83 14.42 -7.43
N PRO A 854 -28.65 15.65 -6.91
CA PRO A 854 -28.09 15.87 -5.56
C PRO A 854 -28.92 15.28 -4.43
N ARG A 855 -30.25 15.20 -4.58
CA ARG A 855 -31.16 14.73 -3.53
C ARG A 855 -30.85 13.29 -3.11
N ALA A 856 -30.54 12.43 -4.08
CA ALA A 856 -30.15 11.04 -3.85
C ALA A 856 -28.84 10.88 -3.05
N ALA A 857 -28.04 11.95 -2.93
CA ALA A 857 -26.82 12.02 -2.13
C ALA A 857 -27.02 12.80 -0.81
N GLY A 858 -28.26 13.13 -0.44
CA GLY A 858 -28.57 13.88 0.78
C GLY A 858 -28.34 15.39 0.68
N ILE A 859 -28.26 15.92 -0.53
CA ILE A 859 -28.07 17.36 -0.78
C ILE A 859 -29.38 17.98 -1.26
N ASP A 860 -29.84 18.99 -0.54
CA ASP A 860 -30.99 19.79 -0.94
C ASP A 860 -30.55 20.95 -1.85
N ARG A 861 -30.84 20.84 -3.15
CA ARG A 861 -30.50 21.85 -4.16
C ARG A 861 -31.28 23.16 -3.93
N ALA A 862 -32.45 23.12 -3.30
CA ALA A 862 -33.27 24.31 -3.05
C ALA A 862 -32.60 25.31 -2.10
N ARG A 863 -31.60 24.87 -1.33
CA ARG A 863 -30.76 25.73 -0.48
C ARG A 863 -29.78 26.62 -1.26
N PHE A 864 -29.63 26.38 -2.57
CA PHE A 864 -28.70 27.05 -3.46
C PHE A 864 -29.48 27.70 -4.62
N PRO A 865 -30.10 28.87 -4.41
CA PRO A 865 -31.06 29.45 -5.34
C PRO A 865 -30.44 29.83 -6.71
N ASN A 866 -29.17 30.24 -6.74
CA ASN A 866 -28.48 30.56 -8.00
C ASN A 866 -28.16 29.27 -8.77
N VAL A 867 -27.81 28.19 -8.06
CA VAL A 867 -27.64 26.86 -8.67
C VAL A 867 -28.96 26.34 -9.23
N GLU A 868 -30.08 26.47 -8.51
CA GLU A 868 -31.39 26.06 -9.00
C GLU A 868 -31.78 26.84 -10.27
N ALA A 869 -31.58 28.16 -10.27
CA ALA A 869 -31.86 29.01 -11.43
C ALA A 869 -30.99 28.64 -12.65
N TRP A 870 -29.69 28.42 -12.44
CA TRP A 870 -28.76 27.94 -13.47
C TRP A 870 -29.15 26.56 -14.00
N PHE A 871 -29.48 25.62 -13.11
CA PHE A 871 -29.88 24.26 -13.46
C PHE A 871 -31.14 24.28 -14.33
N ARG A 872 -32.16 25.04 -13.93
CA ARG A 872 -33.40 25.23 -14.72
C ARG A 872 -33.12 25.83 -16.09
N ARG A 873 -32.21 26.80 -16.18
CA ARG A 873 -31.80 27.41 -17.44
C ARG A 873 -31.13 26.40 -18.37
N CYS A 874 -30.14 25.65 -17.87
CA CYS A 874 -29.44 24.64 -18.65
C CYS A 874 -30.39 23.52 -19.13
N THR A 875 -31.26 23.05 -18.24
CA THR A 875 -32.24 21.98 -18.55
C THR A 875 -33.46 22.46 -19.32
N SER A 876 -33.67 23.77 -19.48
CA SER A 876 -34.71 24.28 -20.37
C SER A 876 -34.37 24.12 -21.86
N ARG A 877 -33.08 23.90 -22.18
CA ARG A 877 -32.59 23.72 -23.55
C ARG A 877 -33.07 22.36 -24.11
N PRO A 878 -33.67 22.32 -25.32
CA PRO A 878 -34.18 21.07 -25.90
C PRO A 878 -33.12 19.96 -26.04
N ALA A 879 -31.93 20.29 -26.56
CA ALA A 879 -30.82 19.35 -26.69
C ALA A 879 -30.36 18.78 -25.34
N THR A 880 -30.23 19.63 -24.31
CA THR A 880 -29.90 19.17 -22.96
C THR A 880 -30.91 18.17 -22.42
N LYS A 881 -32.22 18.40 -22.61
CA LYS A 881 -33.26 17.45 -22.17
C LYS A 881 -33.10 16.09 -22.83
N ARG A 882 -32.96 16.05 -24.15
CA ARG A 882 -32.71 14.81 -24.91
C ARG A 882 -31.44 14.12 -24.43
N GLY A 883 -30.37 14.87 -24.17
CA GLY A 883 -29.10 14.31 -23.68
C GLY A 883 -29.21 13.66 -22.29
N LEU A 884 -30.07 14.19 -21.40
CA LEU A 884 -30.34 13.62 -20.08
C LEU A 884 -31.26 12.38 -20.12
N GLU A 885 -31.93 12.15 -21.24
CA GLU A 885 -32.77 10.97 -21.48
C GLU A 885 -31.96 9.79 -22.05
N ILE A 886 -30.69 9.99 -22.42
CA ILE A 886 -29.82 8.95 -22.99
C ILE A 886 -28.93 8.29 -21.92
N PRO A 887 -28.84 6.94 -21.87
CA PRO A 887 -29.59 5.98 -22.68
C PRO A 887 -31.04 5.81 -22.18
N VAL A 888 -31.27 6.10 -20.91
CA VAL A 888 -32.57 6.22 -20.26
C VAL A 888 -32.50 7.32 -19.20
N ALA A 889 -33.62 7.97 -18.91
CA ALA A 889 -33.71 8.94 -17.82
C ALA A 889 -33.36 8.29 -16.46
N SER A 890 -32.59 9.00 -15.62
CA SER A 890 -32.18 8.47 -14.32
C SER A 890 -33.32 8.50 -13.31
N ALA A 891 -33.60 7.35 -12.69
CA ALA A 891 -34.49 7.22 -11.55
C ALA A 891 -33.97 7.92 -10.27
N PHE A 892 -32.72 8.40 -10.28
CA PHE A 892 -32.11 9.14 -9.17
C PHE A 892 -32.04 10.65 -9.40
N SER A 893 -32.62 11.14 -10.52
CA SER A 893 -32.77 12.58 -10.71
C SER A 893 -33.72 13.17 -9.67
N ASN A 894 -33.51 14.44 -9.30
CA ASN A 894 -34.42 15.12 -8.37
C ASN A 894 -35.85 15.11 -8.90
N ALA A 895 -36.05 15.39 -10.19
CA ALA A 895 -37.37 15.39 -10.81
C ALA A 895 -38.08 14.03 -10.71
N ALA A 896 -37.36 12.92 -10.96
CA ALA A 896 -37.95 11.59 -10.85
C ALA A 896 -38.33 11.24 -9.40
N ILE A 897 -37.52 11.63 -8.42
CA ILE A 897 -37.83 11.43 -7.00
C ILE A 897 -39.03 12.29 -6.59
N GLU A 898 -39.04 13.56 -6.95
CA GLU A 898 -40.13 14.51 -6.66
C GLU A 898 -41.45 14.09 -7.31
N GLN A 899 -41.40 13.60 -8.55
CA GLN A 899 -42.57 13.06 -9.23
C GLN A 899 -43.18 11.89 -8.47
N LYS A 900 -42.37 10.89 -8.07
CA LYS A 900 -42.85 9.74 -7.28
C LYS A 900 -43.46 10.16 -5.95
N ILE A 901 -42.83 11.12 -5.27
CA ILE A 901 -43.36 11.69 -4.03
C ILE A 901 -44.71 12.39 -4.28
N ALA A 902 -44.82 13.19 -5.34
CA ALA A 902 -46.05 13.88 -5.70
C ALA A 902 -47.18 12.94 -6.13
N GLU A 903 -46.84 11.80 -6.74
CA GLU A 903 -47.76 10.71 -7.10
C GLU A 903 -48.20 9.87 -5.88
N GLY A 904 -47.64 10.13 -4.70
CA GLY A 904 -48.00 9.43 -3.46
C GLY A 904 -47.33 8.05 -3.30
N ASP A 905 -46.22 7.79 -3.98
CA ASP A 905 -45.43 6.57 -3.79
C ASP A 905 -44.86 6.53 -2.36
N LYS A 906 -45.52 5.72 -1.51
CA LYS A 906 -45.17 5.58 -0.10
C LYS A 906 -43.73 5.13 0.11
N GLU A 907 -43.21 4.25 -0.75
CA GLU A 907 -41.84 3.76 -0.63
C GLU A 907 -40.83 4.88 -0.94
N ALA A 908 -41.11 5.71 -1.94
CA ALA A 908 -40.29 6.87 -2.26
C ALA A 908 -40.30 7.92 -1.13
N ILE A 909 -41.47 8.18 -0.56
CA ILE A 909 -41.64 9.11 0.58
C ILE A 909 -40.86 8.62 1.80
N ASP A 910 -41.06 7.37 2.21
CA ASP A 910 -40.42 6.79 3.39
C ASP A 910 -38.87 6.76 3.23
N LYS A 911 -38.38 6.43 2.02
CA LYS A 911 -36.93 6.43 1.72
C LYS A 911 -36.33 7.82 1.75
N ASP A 912 -37.03 8.82 1.21
CA ASP A 912 -36.56 10.21 1.20
C ASP A 912 -36.51 10.78 2.63
N GLU A 913 -37.55 10.55 3.43
CA GLU A 913 -37.59 10.98 4.82
C GLU A 913 -36.52 10.29 5.67
N ALA A 914 -36.34 8.96 5.51
CA ALA A 914 -35.29 8.22 6.18
C ALA A 914 -33.89 8.72 5.80
N THR A 915 -33.67 9.03 4.52
CA THR A 915 -32.40 9.58 4.03
C THR A 915 -32.13 10.95 4.65
N ARG A 916 -33.13 11.84 4.65
CA ARG A 916 -33.02 13.18 5.25
C ARG A 916 -32.71 13.09 6.74
N LYS A 917 -33.46 12.28 7.49
CA LYS A 917 -33.25 12.06 8.92
C LYS A 917 -31.85 11.52 9.22
N LEU A 918 -31.40 10.52 8.45
CA LEU A 918 -30.06 9.94 8.59
C LEU A 918 -28.96 10.99 8.43
N VAL A 919 -29.09 11.86 7.43
CA VAL A 919 -28.14 12.95 7.17
C VAL A 919 -28.19 14.01 8.28
N GLU A 920 -29.38 14.38 8.75
CA GLU A 920 -29.56 15.34 9.85
C GLU A 920 -28.95 14.81 11.16
N ASP A 921 -29.22 13.54 11.50
CA ASP A 921 -28.66 12.90 12.69
C ASP A 921 -27.14 12.81 12.63
N ALA A 922 -26.59 12.42 11.46
CA ALA A 922 -25.14 12.39 11.25
C ALA A 922 -24.51 13.79 11.40
N LYS A 923 -25.12 14.84 10.84
CA LYS A 923 -24.62 16.22 11.00
C LYS A 923 -24.69 16.67 12.45
N LYS A 924 -25.79 16.39 13.15
CA LYS A 924 -25.98 16.74 14.56
C LYS A 924 -24.94 16.06 15.45
N GLN A 925 -24.66 14.78 15.20
CA GLN A 925 -23.67 14.01 15.96
C GLN A 925 -22.27 14.66 15.95
N TYR A 926 -21.87 15.24 14.81
CA TYR A 926 -20.55 15.88 14.66
C TYR A 926 -20.61 17.42 14.74
N ASN A 927 -21.72 17.97 15.23
CA ASN A 927 -21.97 19.42 15.32
C ASN A 927 -21.64 20.17 14.02
N TYR A 928 -21.94 19.54 12.87
CA TYR A 928 -21.67 20.13 11.59
C TYR A 928 -22.70 21.22 11.30
N GLN A 929 -22.19 22.43 11.06
CA GLN A 929 -22.98 23.55 10.58
C GLN A 929 -22.42 23.96 9.23
N TYR A 930 -23.28 23.93 8.22
CA TYR A 930 -22.92 24.42 6.90
C TYR A 930 -22.50 25.89 7.00
N LYS A 931 -21.33 26.19 6.44
CA LYS A 931 -20.83 27.55 6.23
C LYS A 931 -20.38 27.63 4.77
N SER A 932 -21.00 28.54 4.01
CA SER A 932 -20.45 28.92 2.71
C SER A 932 -19.08 29.57 2.93
N PRO A 933 -18.09 29.31 2.07
CA PRO A 933 -16.91 30.16 1.94
C PRO A 933 -17.28 31.61 1.69
#